data_AF-A0A6J5TGT5-F1
#
_entry.id   AF-A0A6J5TGT5-F1
#
_cell.length_a   1.000
_cell.length_b   1.000
_cell.length_c   1.000
_cell.angle_alpha   90.00
_cell.angle_beta   90.00
_cell.angle_gamma   90.00
#
_symmetry.space_group_name_H-M   'P 1'
#
loop_
_entity.id
_entity.type
_entity.pdbx_description
1 polymer ?
#
loop_
_entity_poly.entity_id
_entity_poly.type
_entity_poly.pdbx_seq_one_letter_code
_entity_poly.pdbx_strand_id
1 'polypeptide(L)'
;MSYFPSNSQIETQNAASRFQAAVLVDSPSFPNAIAWSDENLIAVASGHLVTILNPAKLPFGPRGLITIQKRQPFSIGFMIDKVHTPYFDLLSGCMLPTVLSRDEPCVRSISWSPVGLAPNAGCLLAVCTRQGFVKLYRLPFWDFCAEWIEVEDISTKLYDYLVSINFGEVPAFSLKPCYGNEHEIELEIDSDPLKEKNSNQNVRASKSKVKSFRKMPENCTVPSITADQYASRSAILSSLVVSWSPMLQSVPKISSVPQDGAAISLLAVGGKSGKVSLWRMPVPECYSVDQSRVPASVVLIGIFQAHDSWITAISWALLDSDSSSPQVLLATASSDGSVRIWLAYNEILLKSSEPTHTSFSLLKEVATVDFVPVSALSVIVPAKSPHKMHLAVGKGSGSFELWICDISSKKIDKIGPYDAHNQAVTGLAWAFDGKCLHSCSQDNVVRCWILSGSSLHEVSIPSNTPRLRSSTDFPDGFVSCFGLAVSPGNLVIAWVRNPDVDKLNPMYEGRTQKAIVEFFWIGGQQVDVLSNSSPDFDTESIRGFPEKEFVYWESNFLWSLKQYETQEKPLVVWDIVTAFLAFNHSNSEYVEHVLIKWLSISYVGSHVGLPAEEVLLCLSRSFSKFTSRQLHLLNIICRRIMLSEMKADEINSKLLNLEGVHEAEEEQRSLWINLLLASERELRERLVGFAFSAFISLMPTSAANSPSGNWFPVGLAQMEQWVELNCDHVQDQLKVLASEVGKQEGRLQSSKYLAAEKCSYCSASVPFESPEVAFCRGKGHKLVRCAISMMVCPTTPTWFCICCHRRAFKLAPETLFAIPGYPFNFKSLTTSSSLLEVSLKPLCPFCGILLQRLQPDFLLSASPA
;
A
#
# COMPACT_ATOMS: atom_id res chain seq x y z
N MET A 1 58.61 1.90 4.61
CA MET A 1 58.97 2.10 3.19
C MET A 1 57.98 1.27 2.38
N SER A 2 56.81 1.85 2.05
CA SER A 2 56.48 2.52 0.77
C SER A 2 56.24 1.47 -0.33
N TYR A 3 55.03 1.31 -0.89
CA TYR A 3 54.30 2.32 -1.64
C TYR A 3 52.77 2.08 -1.59
N PHE A 4 52.03 3.04 -1.01
CA PHE A 4 50.65 3.32 -1.41
C PHE A 4 50.71 4.21 -2.65
N PRO A 5 50.00 3.91 -3.76
CA PRO A 5 49.80 4.89 -4.81
C PRO A 5 48.86 5.98 -4.30
N SER A 6 49.29 7.21 -4.43
CA SER A 6 48.52 8.43 -4.20
C SER A 6 47.33 8.51 -5.15
N ASN A 7 46.12 8.53 -4.59
CA ASN A 7 44.90 8.94 -5.28
C ASN A 7 44.94 10.45 -5.53
N SER A 8 45.52 10.86 -6.65
CA SER A 8 45.27 12.18 -7.22
C SER A 8 45.38 12.11 -8.73
N GLN A 9 44.28 12.48 -9.39
CA GLN A 9 44.13 12.73 -10.83
C GLN A 9 43.96 11.49 -11.72
N ILE A 10 42.69 11.15 -11.97
CA ILE A 10 42.06 11.12 -13.31
C ILE A 10 40.55 11.23 -13.07
N GLU A 11 40.01 12.42 -13.30
CA GLU A 11 38.60 12.60 -13.62
C GLU A 11 38.40 12.20 -15.08
N THR A 12 37.47 11.30 -15.37
CA THR A 12 36.57 11.41 -16.53
C THR A 12 35.34 10.51 -16.36
N GLN A 13 34.21 11.19 -16.12
CA GLN A 13 32.86 10.93 -16.62
C GLN A 13 32.06 9.68 -16.18
N ASN A 14 30.90 10.00 -15.58
CA ASN A 14 29.64 9.24 -15.49
C ASN A 14 29.44 8.20 -14.38
N ALA A 15 28.99 8.66 -13.20
CA ALA A 15 27.93 8.05 -12.38
C ALA A 15 27.67 8.89 -11.12
N ALA A 16 26.57 9.65 -11.07
CA ALA A 16 26.14 10.38 -9.87
C ALA A 16 24.60 10.44 -9.78
N SER A 17 24.07 10.44 -8.55
CA SER A 17 22.64 10.50 -8.08
C SER A 17 21.87 9.22 -7.74
N ARG A 18 22.52 8.19 -7.20
CA ARG A 18 21.79 7.05 -6.64
C ARG A 18 21.54 7.24 -5.14
N PHE A 19 20.25 7.33 -4.79
CA PHE A 19 19.80 7.11 -3.43
C PHE A 19 20.04 5.63 -3.09
N GLN A 20 20.60 5.40 -1.90
CA GLN A 20 21.14 4.14 -1.38
C GLN A 20 20.38 2.88 -1.86
N ALA A 21 21.09 1.93 -2.48
CA ALA A 21 20.46 0.72 -3.01
C ALA A 21 20.37 -0.39 -1.95
N ALA A 22 19.34 -1.23 -2.05
CA ALA A 22 19.15 -2.40 -1.20
C ALA A 22 19.41 -3.69 -2.00
N VAL A 23 20.23 -4.57 -1.43
CA VAL A 23 20.60 -5.85 -2.05
C VAL A 23 19.57 -6.93 -1.69
N LEU A 24 19.22 -7.76 -2.66
CA LEU A 24 18.30 -8.89 -2.52
C LEU A 24 19.04 -10.22 -2.62
N VAL A 25 18.56 -11.19 -1.83
CA VAL A 25 19.11 -12.55 -1.72
C VAL A 25 18.74 -13.41 -2.94
N ASP A 26 17.68 -13.06 -3.67
CA ASP A 26 17.25 -13.77 -4.86
C ASP A 26 16.94 -12.81 -6.02
N SER A 27 16.72 -13.34 -7.22
CA SER A 27 16.47 -12.53 -8.43
C SER A 27 14.99 -12.53 -8.85
N PRO A 28 14.38 -11.38 -9.19
CA PRO A 28 13.10 -11.33 -9.88
C PRO A 28 13.17 -11.99 -11.27
N SER A 29 12.01 -12.48 -11.74
CA SER A 29 11.88 -13.16 -13.03
C SER A 29 10.69 -12.70 -13.87
N PHE A 30 9.75 -11.97 -13.27
CA PHE A 30 8.52 -11.52 -13.91
C PHE A 30 8.39 -10.00 -13.82
N PRO A 31 7.72 -9.33 -14.79
CA PRO A 31 7.26 -7.96 -14.62
C PRO A 31 6.38 -7.81 -13.37
N ASN A 32 6.20 -6.58 -12.87
CA ASN A 32 5.48 -6.33 -11.61
C ASN A 32 6.16 -6.99 -10.38
N ALA A 33 7.49 -7.02 -10.36
CA ALA A 33 8.26 -7.57 -9.24
C ALA A 33 8.40 -6.61 -8.05
N ILE A 34 8.05 -5.33 -8.18
CA ILE A 34 8.15 -4.32 -7.13
C ILE A 34 6.83 -3.56 -7.00
N ALA A 35 6.40 -3.33 -5.77
CA ALA A 35 5.23 -2.51 -5.46
C ALA A 35 5.47 -1.67 -4.21
N TRP A 36 5.03 -0.40 -4.24
CA TRP A 36 5.14 0.53 -3.11
C TRP A 36 3.75 0.74 -2.51
N SER A 37 3.61 0.52 -1.21
CA SER A 37 2.35 0.66 -0.49
C SER A 37 2.07 2.11 -0.10
N ASP A 38 0.80 2.42 0.17
CA ASP A 38 0.39 3.69 0.78
C ASP A 38 1.00 3.94 2.18
N GLU A 39 1.43 2.90 2.91
CA GLU A 39 2.08 2.99 4.22
C GLU A 39 3.62 3.17 4.17
N ASN A 40 4.18 3.48 2.99
CA ASN A 40 5.62 3.59 2.76
C ASN A 40 6.43 2.30 3.03
N LEU A 41 5.91 1.16 2.60
CA LEU A 41 6.63 -0.09 2.48
C LEU A 41 6.82 -0.46 1.01
N ILE A 42 7.93 -1.12 0.73
CA ILE A 42 8.22 -1.65 -0.61
C ILE A 42 8.27 -3.16 -0.52
N ALA A 43 7.45 -3.84 -1.32
CA ALA A 43 7.55 -5.28 -1.51
C ALA A 43 8.32 -5.55 -2.80
N VAL A 44 9.28 -6.47 -2.73
CA VAL A 44 10.02 -6.94 -3.90
C VAL A 44 9.99 -8.45 -3.98
N ALA A 45 9.41 -8.95 -5.06
CA ALA A 45 9.32 -10.36 -5.40
C ALA A 45 10.62 -10.82 -6.07
N SER A 46 11.30 -11.78 -5.44
CA SER A 46 12.57 -12.31 -5.91
C SER A 46 12.60 -13.83 -5.69
N GLY A 47 12.54 -14.60 -6.79
CA GLY A 47 12.42 -16.05 -6.72
C GLY A 47 11.29 -16.52 -5.80
N HIS A 48 11.59 -17.32 -4.79
CA HIS A 48 10.64 -17.87 -3.83
C HIS A 48 10.34 -16.95 -2.64
N LEU A 49 10.91 -15.74 -2.64
CA LEU A 49 10.84 -14.79 -1.53
C LEU A 49 10.15 -13.49 -1.95
N VAL A 50 9.47 -12.85 -0.99
CA VAL A 50 9.10 -11.42 -1.09
C VAL A 50 9.78 -10.67 0.04
N THR A 51 10.70 -9.77 -0.29
CA THR A 51 11.39 -8.93 0.68
C THR A 51 10.60 -7.64 0.90
N ILE A 52 10.30 -7.30 2.15
CA ILE A 52 9.61 -6.07 2.53
C ILE A 52 10.64 -5.08 3.07
N LEU A 53 10.80 -3.94 2.41
CA LEU A 53 11.73 -2.87 2.77
C LEU A 53 10.95 -1.68 3.36
N ASN A 54 11.57 -0.98 4.31
CA ASN A 54 11.06 0.31 4.80
C ASN A 54 12.06 1.42 4.45
N PRO A 55 11.72 2.29 3.49
CA PRO A 55 12.60 3.39 3.11
C PRO A 55 12.99 4.33 4.25
N ALA A 56 12.19 4.38 5.32
CA ALA A 56 12.41 5.30 6.43
C ALA A 56 13.43 4.84 7.49
N LYS A 57 13.91 3.59 7.46
CA LYS A 57 14.93 3.11 8.41
C LYS A 57 16.25 2.92 7.69
N LEU A 58 17.31 3.57 8.18
CA LEU A 58 18.66 3.49 7.66
C LEU A 58 19.55 2.56 8.53
N PRO A 59 20.39 1.69 7.94
CA PRO A 59 20.42 1.33 6.52
C PRO A 59 19.10 0.65 6.13
N PHE A 60 18.74 0.71 4.83
CA PHE A 60 17.52 0.12 4.25
C PHE A 60 17.47 -1.40 4.46
N GLY A 61 17.18 -1.82 5.68
CA GLY A 61 17.13 -3.21 6.09
C GLY A 61 15.75 -3.81 5.79
N PRO A 62 15.69 -5.13 5.53
CA PRO A 62 14.42 -5.82 5.39
C PRO A 62 13.60 -5.66 6.68
N ARG A 63 12.41 -5.05 6.55
CA ARG A 63 11.40 -4.95 7.61
C ARG A 63 10.61 -6.26 7.76
N GLY A 64 10.64 -7.12 6.75
CA GLY A 64 10.07 -8.45 6.80
C GLY A 64 10.29 -9.26 5.54
N LEU A 65 9.87 -10.52 5.58
CA LEU A 65 10.00 -11.48 4.49
C LEU A 65 8.71 -12.30 4.37
N ILE A 66 8.38 -12.73 3.16
CA ILE A 66 7.42 -13.80 2.89
C ILE A 66 8.16 -14.92 2.17
N THR A 67 8.06 -16.14 2.70
CA THR A 67 8.65 -17.34 2.09
C THR A 67 7.58 -18.18 1.43
N ILE A 68 7.69 -18.41 0.12
CA ILE A 68 6.75 -19.24 -0.62
C ILE A 68 7.15 -20.71 -0.54
N GLN A 69 6.26 -21.52 0.04
CA GLN A 69 6.45 -22.96 0.13
C GLN A 69 5.91 -23.69 -1.10
N LYS A 70 6.54 -24.81 -1.45
CA LYS A 70 6.07 -25.68 -2.53
C LYS A 70 4.75 -26.35 -2.12
N ARG A 71 3.72 -26.20 -2.95
CA ARG A 71 2.37 -26.76 -2.72
C ARG A 71 2.04 -27.84 -3.75
N GLN A 72 1.23 -28.82 -3.34
CA GLN A 72 0.63 -29.78 -4.26
C GLN A 72 -0.49 -29.12 -5.09
N PRO A 73 -0.64 -29.46 -6.38
CA PRO A 73 -1.71 -28.94 -7.21
C PRO A 73 -3.09 -29.41 -6.71
N PHE A 74 -4.14 -28.62 -7.01
CA PHE A 74 -5.52 -29.03 -6.72
C PHE A 74 -5.90 -30.30 -7.50
N SER A 75 -6.71 -31.15 -6.88
CA SER A 75 -7.21 -32.37 -7.53
C SER A 75 -8.39 -32.02 -8.43
N ILE A 76 -8.14 -31.80 -9.71
CA ILE A 76 -9.18 -31.36 -10.68
C ILE A 76 -9.84 -32.50 -11.47
N GLY A 77 -9.48 -33.75 -11.16
CA GLY A 77 -9.93 -34.96 -11.85
C GLY A 77 -8.77 -35.79 -12.42
N PHE A 78 -9.05 -37.05 -12.75
CA PHE A 78 -8.09 -37.92 -13.43
C PHE A 78 -8.58 -38.20 -14.86
N MET A 79 -7.66 -38.17 -15.83
CA MET A 79 -7.96 -38.74 -17.14
C MET A 79 -7.92 -40.26 -17.04
N ILE A 80 -8.93 -40.93 -17.57
CA ILE A 80 -8.91 -42.39 -17.74
C ILE A 80 -8.80 -42.65 -19.24
N ASP A 81 -7.76 -43.39 -19.62
CA ASP A 81 -7.60 -44.00 -20.95
C ASP A 81 -8.81 -44.89 -21.23
N LYS A 82 -9.87 -44.32 -21.82
CA LYS A 82 -10.99 -45.12 -22.31
C LYS A 82 -10.66 -45.61 -23.71
N VAL A 83 -10.14 -46.85 -23.73
CA VAL A 83 -10.18 -47.83 -24.83
C VAL A 83 -9.08 -47.66 -25.91
N HIS A 84 -8.07 -48.54 -25.83
CA HIS A 84 -7.21 -49.03 -26.92
C HIS A 84 -6.40 -48.04 -27.78
N THR A 85 -5.89 -46.92 -27.24
CA THR A 85 -4.70 -46.25 -27.81
C THR A 85 -4.01 -45.36 -26.76
N PRO A 86 -2.88 -45.76 -26.16
CA PRO A 86 -2.33 -45.14 -24.95
C PRO A 86 -1.59 -43.80 -25.17
N TYR A 87 -1.91 -43.03 -26.21
CA TYR A 87 -1.11 -41.85 -26.59
C TYR A 87 -1.91 -40.62 -27.03
N PHE A 88 -3.22 -40.69 -27.28
CA PHE A 88 -3.93 -39.54 -27.91
C PHE A 88 -4.18 -38.37 -26.95
N ASP A 89 -4.55 -38.60 -25.68
CA ASP A 89 -4.90 -37.51 -24.76
C ASP A 89 -3.68 -36.69 -24.29
N LEU A 90 -2.51 -37.32 -24.17
CA LEU A 90 -1.24 -36.64 -23.86
C LEU A 90 -0.66 -35.86 -25.05
N LEU A 91 -1.06 -36.21 -26.28
CA LEU A 91 -0.70 -35.50 -27.51
C LEU A 91 -1.67 -34.39 -27.87
N SER A 92 -2.76 -34.21 -27.09
CA SER A 92 -3.67 -33.10 -27.29
C SER A 92 -2.93 -31.77 -27.10
N GLY A 93 -3.01 -30.88 -28.10
CA GLY A 93 -2.32 -29.58 -28.08
C GLY A 93 -2.71 -28.66 -26.91
N CYS A 94 -3.81 -28.97 -26.22
CA CYS A 94 -4.27 -28.24 -25.03
C CYS A 94 -3.52 -28.60 -23.73
N MET A 95 -2.72 -29.68 -23.73
CA MET A 95 -2.14 -30.28 -22.51
C MET A 95 -0.73 -29.81 -22.16
N LEU A 96 -0.17 -28.80 -22.83
CA LEU A 96 1.16 -28.28 -22.51
C LEU A 96 1.20 -27.73 -21.07
N PRO A 97 1.93 -28.40 -20.14
CA PRO A 97 2.07 -27.90 -18.78
C PRO A 97 3.01 -26.69 -18.83
N THR A 98 2.54 -25.55 -18.32
CA THR A 98 3.35 -24.34 -18.17
C THR A 98 4.33 -24.40 -16.99
N VAL A 99 4.23 -25.44 -16.15
CA VAL A 99 5.07 -25.65 -14.97
C VAL A 99 5.46 -27.13 -14.91
N LEU A 100 6.76 -27.39 -14.88
CA LEU A 100 7.28 -28.73 -14.66
C LEU A 100 7.33 -29.00 -13.15
N SER A 101 7.11 -30.25 -12.71
CA SER A 101 7.15 -30.61 -11.28
C SER A 101 8.51 -30.34 -10.59
N ARG A 102 9.56 -30.10 -11.40
CA ARG A 102 10.92 -29.75 -10.99
C ARG A 102 11.15 -28.26 -10.80
N ASP A 103 10.23 -27.39 -11.23
CA ASP A 103 10.38 -25.95 -11.06
C ASP A 103 10.26 -25.55 -9.58
N GLU A 104 11.13 -24.64 -9.15
CA GLU A 104 11.11 -24.07 -7.80
C GLU A 104 9.91 -23.13 -7.61
N PRO A 105 9.41 -22.97 -6.37
CA PRO A 105 8.40 -21.96 -6.07
C PRO A 105 8.93 -20.58 -6.47
N CYS A 106 8.10 -19.79 -7.14
CA CYS A 106 8.50 -18.45 -7.56
C CYS A 106 7.29 -17.51 -7.48
N VAL A 107 7.52 -16.27 -7.06
CA VAL A 107 6.53 -15.20 -7.04
C VAL A 107 6.43 -14.59 -8.43
N ARG A 108 5.20 -14.46 -8.93
CA ARG A 108 4.89 -13.97 -10.27
C ARG A 108 4.36 -12.55 -10.28
N SER A 109 3.50 -12.21 -9.32
CA SER A 109 2.86 -10.89 -9.24
C SER A 109 2.53 -10.57 -7.80
N ILE A 110 2.71 -9.30 -7.44
CA ILE A 110 2.38 -8.76 -6.11
C ILE A 110 1.51 -7.51 -6.27
N SER A 111 0.69 -7.23 -5.25
CA SER A 111 -0.10 -6.00 -5.20
C SER A 111 -0.45 -5.64 -3.75
N TRP A 112 -0.29 -4.37 -3.39
CA TRP A 112 -0.66 -3.82 -2.09
C TRP A 112 -2.13 -3.43 -2.05
N SER A 113 -2.80 -3.72 -0.95
CA SER A 113 -4.12 -3.17 -0.66
C SER A 113 -4.01 -1.72 -0.17
N PRO A 114 -5.09 -0.93 -0.25
CA PRO A 114 -5.20 0.32 0.49
C PRO A 114 -4.91 0.15 1.99
N VAL A 115 -4.44 1.23 2.63
CA VAL A 115 -4.19 1.27 4.07
C VAL A 115 -5.49 1.09 4.86
N GLY A 116 -5.42 0.37 5.98
CA GLY A 116 -6.57 0.12 6.87
C GLY A 116 -7.31 -1.19 6.63
N LEU A 117 -6.96 -1.99 5.61
CA LEU A 117 -7.63 -3.29 5.38
C LEU A 117 -7.14 -4.40 6.31
N ALA A 118 -5.94 -4.29 6.85
CA ALA A 118 -5.43 -5.24 7.82
C ALA A 118 -6.01 -4.96 9.22
N PRO A 119 -6.21 -5.98 10.09
CA PRO A 119 -6.71 -5.78 11.46
C PRO A 119 -5.84 -4.87 12.35
N ASN A 120 -4.57 -4.70 12.00
CA ASN A 120 -3.63 -3.76 12.62
C ASN A 120 -3.58 -2.38 11.92
N ALA A 121 -4.53 -2.11 11.02
CA ALA A 121 -4.67 -0.91 10.19
C ALA A 121 -3.58 -0.63 9.15
N GLY A 122 -2.66 -1.57 8.93
CA GLY A 122 -1.70 -1.50 7.83
C GLY A 122 -2.31 -1.94 6.50
N CYS A 123 -1.44 -2.09 5.50
CA CYS A 123 -1.79 -2.68 4.20
C CYS A 123 -1.74 -4.22 4.25
N LEU A 124 -2.49 -4.87 3.37
CA LEU A 124 -2.36 -6.29 3.03
C LEU A 124 -1.54 -6.42 1.74
N LEU A 125 -0.79 -7.51 1.62
CA LEU A 125 -0.09 -7.86 0.39
C LEU A 125 -0.71 -9.10 -0.24
N ALA A 126 -1.19 -8.97 -1.48
CA ALA A 126 -1.57 -10.12 -2.29
C ALA A 126 -0.34 -10.63 -3.05
N VAL A 127 -0.10 -11.94 -2.96
CA VAL A 127 1.04 -12.60 -3.64
C VAL A 127 0.51 -13.73 -4.51
N CYS A 128 0.81 -13.65 -5.81
CA CYS A 128 0.54 -14.69 -6.79
C CYS A 128 1.82 -15.46 -7.12
N THR A 129 1.78 -16.78 -7.03
CA THR A 129 2.92 -17.64 -7.39
C THR A 129 2.88 -18.04 -8.87
N ARG A 130 4.01 -18.52 -9.39
CA ARG A 130 4.12 -19.09 -10.74
C ARG A 130 3.20 -20.30 -10.95
N GLN A 131 2.92 -21.05 -9.89
CA GLN A 131 1.98 -22.18 -9.90
C GLN A 131 0.50 -21.73 -9.95
N GLY A 132 0.22 -20.44 -9.82
CA GLY A 132 -1.12 -19.88 -9.87
C GLY A 132 -1.86 -19.83 -8.54
N PHE A 133 -1.14 -19.92 -7.43
CA PHE A 133 -1.72 -19.74 -6.10
C PHE A 133 -1.68 -18.28 -5.66
N VAL A 134 -2.78 -17.79 -5.11
CA VAL A 134 -2.93 -16.43 -4.59
C VAL A 134 -3.23 -16.49 -3.09
N LYS A 135 -2.41 -15.79 -2.32
CA LYS A 135 -2.54 -15.68 -0.86
C LYS A 135 -2.42 -14.23 -0.42
N LEU A 136 -3.09 -13.91 0.68
CA LEU A 136 -3.02 -12.60 1.33
C LEU A 136 -2.12 -12.66 2.56
N TYR A 137 -1.26 -11.66 2.72
CA TYR A 137 -0.32 -11.55 3.83
C TYR A 137 -0.48 -10.20 4.54
N ARG A 138 -0.10 -10.18 5.82
CA ARG A 138 -0.04 -8.96 6.64
C ARG A 138 1.20 -8.95 7.53
N LEU A 139 1.52 -7.78 8.06
CA LEU A 139 2.57 -7.60 9.06
C LEU A 139 2.32 -8.49 10.30
N PRO A 140 3.36 -9.11 10.89
CA PRO A 140 3.23 -9.92 12.09
C PRO A 140 2.80 -9.09 13.31
N PHE A 141 2.05 -9.73 14.22
CA PHE A 141 1.65 -9.12 15.48
C PHE A 141 2.77 -9.11 16.51
N TRP A 142 3.65 -10.11 16.46
CA TRP A 142 4.66 -10.34 17.49
C TRP A 142 5.92 -9.58 17.16
N ASP A 143 6.46 -8.95 18.20
CA ASP A 143 7.60 -8.06 18.10
C ASP A 143 8.85 -8.75 17.56
N PHE A 144 8.95 -10.09 17.58
CA PHE A 144 10.14 -10.90 17.26
C PHE A 144 10.09 -11.68 15.93
N CYS A 145 9.12 -11.41 15.06
CA CYS A 145 8.99 -12.14 13.79
C CYS A 145 9.19 -11.19 12.61
N ALA A 146 10.11 -11.53 11.70
CA ALA A 146 10.25 -10.86 10.40
C ALA A 146 9.30 -11.46 9.34
N GLU A 147 8.83 -12.69 9.56
CA GLU A 147 7.97 -13.38 8.60
C GLU A 147 6.53 -12.85 8.67
N TRP A 148 6.02 -12.45 7.52
CA TRP A 148 4.64 -11.98 7.36
C TRP A 148 3.65 -13.13 7.48
N ILE A 149 2.48 -12.83 8.03
CA ILE A 149 1.49 -13.84 8.39
C ILE A 149 0.47 -13.97 7.26
N GLU A 150 0.23 -15.20 6.81
CA GLU A 150 -0.86 -15.54 5.90
C GLU A 150 -2.21 -15.25 6.56
N VAL A 151 -3.04 -14.48 5.87
CA VAL A 151 -4.38 -14.09 6.29
C VAL A 151 -5.42 -15.01 5.68
N GLU A 152 -5.37 -15.18 4.37
CA GLU A 152 -6.37 -15.91 3.58
C GLU A 152 -5.76 -16.54 2.32
N ASP A 153 -6.26 -17.72 1.96
CA ASP A 153 -5.90 -18.46 0.74
C ASP A 153 -7.02 -18.33 -0.30
N ILE A 154 -6.86 -17.36 -1.21
CA ILE A 154 -7.85 -17.01 -2.23
C ILE A 154 -8.03 -18.15 -3.23
N SER A 155 -6.95 -18.84 -3.60
CA SER A 155 -7.01 -19.95 -4.54
C SER A 155 -7.80 -21.15 -4.00
N THR A 156 -7.72 -21.41 -2.70
CA THR A 156 -8.51 -22.48 -2.06
C THR A 156 -9.99 -22.13 -2.07
N LYS A 157 -10.35 -20.89 -1.71
CA LYS A 157 -11.73 -20.39 -1.82
C LYS A 157 -12.27 -20.45 -3.25
N LEU A 158 -11.44 -20.12 -4.24
CA LEU A 158 -11.81 -20.20 -5.66
C LEU A 158 -12.07 -21.64 -6.08
N TYR A 159 -11.20 -22.56 -5.67
CA TYR A 159 -11.35 -23.98 -5.94
C TYR A 159 -12.63 -24.54 -5.32
N ASP A 160 -12.90 -24.24 -4.04
CA ASP A 160 -14.11 -24.71 -3.35
C ASP A 160 -15.39 -24.19 -4.03
N TYR A 161 -15.37 -22.93 -4.47
CA TYR A 161 -16.48 -22.37 -5.26
C TYR A 161 -16.64 -23.07 -6.61
N LEU A 162 -15.55 -23.27 -7.36
CA LEU A 162 -15.62 -23.93 -8.67
C LEU A 162 -16.08 -25.38 -8.55
N VAL A 163 -15.66 -26.11 -7.52
CA VAL A 163 -16.13 -27.46 -7.24
C VAL A 163 -17.64 -27.47 -6.95
N SER A 164 -18.14 -26.50 -6.18
CA SER A 164 -19.57 -26.44 -5.83
C SER A 164 -20.48 -26.22 -7.04
N ILE A 165 -20.00 -25.51 -8.06
CA ILE A 165 -20.70 -25.33 -9.34
C ILE A 165 -20.29 -26.33 -10.43
N ASN A 166 -19.56 -27.40 -10.07
CA ASN A 166 -19.02 -28.39 -11.01
C ASN A 166 -18.26 -27.76 -12.19
N PHE A 167 -17.44 -26.73 -11.90
CA PHE A 167 -16.68 -25.92 -12.86
C PHE A 167 -17.53 -25.25 -13.96
N GLY A 168 -18.85 -25.12 -13.75
CA GLY A 168 -19.79 -24.61 -14.76
C GLY A 168 -20.08 -25.61 -15.88
N GLU A 169 -19.71 -26.88 -15.72
CA GLU A 169 -19.97 -27.94 -16.67
C GLU A 169 -21.37 -28.52 -16.45
N VAL A 170 -22.15 -28.68 -17.53
CA VAL A 170 -23.44 -29.39 -17.48
C VAL A 170 -23.15 -30.85 -17.08
N PRO A 171 -23.87 -31.44 -16.10
CA PRO A 171 -23.71 -32.85 -15.79
C PRO A 171 -23.95 -33.64 -17.08
N ALA A 172 -22.94 -34.38 -17.54
CA ALA A 172 -23.13 -35.29 -18.66
C ALA A 172 -24.22 -36.29 -18.25
N PHE A 173 -25.41 -36.15 -18.84
CA PHE A 173 -26.41 -37.20 -18.77
C PHE A 173 -25.71 -38.48 -19.19
N SER A 174 -25.76 -39.49 -18.32
CA SER A 174 -25.37 -40.86 -18.64
C SER A 174 -26.02 -41.22 -19.97
N LEU A 175 -25.22 -41.24 -21.04
CA LEU A 175 -25.61 -41.85 -22.30
C LEU A 175 -25.99 -43.28 -21.96
N LYS A 176 -27.31 -43.55 -21.89
CA LYS A 176 -27.82 -44.91 -21.84
C LYS A 176 -27.19 -45.64 -23.04
N PRO A 177 -26.65 -46.85 -22.86
CA PRO A 177 -26.18 -47.62 -23.99
C PRO A 177 -27.38 -47.91 -24.88
N CYS A 178 -27.37 -47.34 -26.09
CA CYS A 178 -28.29 -47.75 -27.14
C CYS A 178 -27.93 -49.18 -27.53
N TYR A 179 -28.67 -50.15 -27.00
CA TYR A 179 -28.78 -51.45 -27.62
C TYR A 179 -29.56 -51.27 -28.92
N GLY A 180 -28.90 -51.55 -30.04
CA GLY A 180 -29.47 -51.42 -31.38
C GLY A 180 -28.83 -52.43 -32.32
N ASN A 181 -29.48 -53.60 -32.37
CA ASN A 181 -29.58 -54.59 -33.43
C ASN A 181 -28.32 -55.25 -34.01
N GLU A 182 -28.21 -56.51 -33.62
CA GLU A 182 -27.77 -57.68 -34.39
C GLU A 182 -27.81 -57.47 -35.91
N HIS A 183 -26.64 -57.62 -36.54
CA HIS A 183 -26.54 -58.27 -37.84
C HIS A 183 -25.36 -59.24 -37.83
N GLU A 184 -25.73 -60.50 -38.01
CA GLU A 184 -24.90 -61.67 -38.22
C GLU A 184 -23.91 -61.45 -39.36
N ILE A 185 -22.63 -61.74 -39.13
CA ILE A 185 -21.75 -62.27 -40.17
C ILE A 185 -20.98 -63.42 -39.52
N GLU A 186 -21.18 -64.59 -40.12
CA GLU A 186 -20.68 -65.89 -39.72
C GLU A 186 -19.15 -65.99 -39.78
N LEU A 187 -18.64 -66.85 -38.90
CA LEU A 187 -17.27 -67.30 -38.77
C LEU A 187 -16.86 -68.17 -39.97
N GLU A 188 -15.72 -67.87 -40.59
CA GLU A 188 -14.88 -68.90 -41.18
C GLU A 188 -13.63 -69.09 -40.33
N ILE A 189 -13.58 -70.29 -39.75
CA ILE A 189 -12.45 -70.88 -39.05
C ILE A 189 -11.47 -71.33 -40.13
N ASP A 190 -10.21 -70.94 -40.02
CA ASP A 190 -9.14 -71.78 -40.56
C ASP A 190 -8.09 -72.07 -39.50
N SER A 191 -7.78 -73.36 -39.45
CA SER A 191 -6.99 -74.09 -38.49
C SER A 191 -5.61 -74.39 -39.10
N ASP A 192 -4.51 -74.11 -38.40
CA ASP A 192 -3.73 -75.18 -37.78
C ASP A 192 -2.45 -74.66 -37.08
N PRO A 193 -1.90 -75.46 -36.14
CA PRO A 193 -0.83 -75.09 -35.22
C PRO A 193 0.55 -75.55 -35.71
N LEU A 194 1.63 -75.08 -35.07
CA LEU A 194 2.63 -75.96 -34.44
C LEU A 194 3.82 -75.19 -33.84
N LYS A 195 4.24 -75.72 -32.70
CA LYS A 195 5.41 -75.34 -31.90
C LYS A 195 6.68 -75.90 -32.55
N GLU A 196 7.80 -75.19 -32.45
CA GLU A 196 9.08 -75.85 -32.19
C GLU A 196 10.14 -74.95 -31.54
N LYS A 197 11.08 -75.60 -30.83
CA LYS A 197 11.93 -75.08 -29.77
C LYS A 197 13.35 -74.70 -30.26
N ASN A 198 13.90 -73.67 -29.61
CA ASN A 198 15.28 -73.46 -29.15
C ASN A 198 16.50 -73.74 -30.05
N SER A 199 17.33 -72.71 -30.27
CA SER A 199 18.65 -72.59 -29.60
C SER A 199 19.35 -71.23 -29.86
N ASN A 200 19.72 -70.55 -28.76
CA ASN A 200 20.83 -69.60 -28.47
C ASN A 200 21.74 -69.11 -29.62
N GLN A 201 22.25 -67.87 -29.69
CA GLN A 201 22.86 -67.05 -28.62
C GLN A 201 23.19 -65.63 -29.16
N ASN A 202 22.88 -64.54 -28.42
CA ASN A 202 23.83 -63.46 -28.03
C ASN A 202 23.16 -62.15 -27.52
N VAL A 203 23.10 -62.06 -26.19
CA VAL A 203 23.44 -60.93 -25.29
C VAL A 203 23.23 -59.47 -25.74
N ARG A 204 22.31 -58.75 -25.06
CA ARG A 204 22.64 -57.47 -24.38
C ARG A 204 21.58 -56.97 -23.36
N ALA A 205 22.12 -56.64 -22.19
CA ALA A 205 21.71 -55.64 -21.19
C ALA A 205 20.37 -55.77 -20.44
N SER A 206 20.53 -55.92 -19.13
CA SER A 206 19.55 -56.04 -18.06
C SER A 206 18.65 -54.81 -17.87
N LYS A 207 17.32 -54.99 -18.02
CA LYS A 207 16.31 -54.08 -17.47
C LYS A 207 16.14 -54.32 -15.97
N SER A 208 16.42 -53.30 -15.17
CA SER A 208 16.14 -53.28 -13.73
C SER A 208 14.63 -53.18 -13.48
N LYS A 209 14.18 -53.91 -12.45
CA LYS A 209 12.80 -54.08 -12.02
C LYS A 209 12.11 -52.74 -11.70
N VAL A 210 11.04 -52.43 -12.42
CA VAL A 210 10.02 -51.46 -11.98
C VAL A 210 9.30 -52.07 -10.78
N LYS A 211 9.43 -51.43 -9.62
CA LYS A 211 8.66 -51.76 -8.41
C LYS A 211 7.18 -51.54 -8.69
N SER A 212 6.39 -52.56 -8.36
CA SER A 212 4.92 -52.53 -8.38
C SER A 212 4.39 -51.33 -7.62
N PHE A 213 3.51 -50.56 -8.27
CA PHE A 213 2.70 -49.52 -7.63
C PHE A 213 1.91 -50.11 -6.45
N ARG A 214 1.94 -49.40 -5.32
CA ARG A 214 1.09 -49.67 -4.15
C ARG A 214 -0.37 -49.60 -4.59
N LYS A 215 -1.16 -50.62 -4.22
CA LYS A 215 -2.63 -50.60 -4.26
C LYS A 215 -3.13 -49.31 -3.59
N MET A 216 -3.96 -48.55 -4.30
CA MET A 216 -4.70 -47.42 -3.74
C MET A 216 -5.75 -47.92 -2.74
N PRO A 217 -6.15 -47.09 -1.75
CA PRO A 217 -7.33 -47.34 -0.94
C PRO A 217 -8.58 -47.24 -1.84
N GLU A 218 -9.40 -48.28 -1.83
CA GLU A 218 -10.76 -48.28 -2.36
C GLU A 218 -11.61 -47.32 -1.50
N ASN A 219 -11.72 -46.06 -1.92
CA ASN A 219 -12.85 -45.13 -1.67
C ASN A 219 -12.44 -43.69 -2.00
N CYS A 220 -12.35 -43.36 -3.28
CA CYS A 220 -12.41 -42.00 -3.81
C CYS A 220 -12.83 -42.10 -5.27
N THR A 221 -14.14 -42.11 -5.54
CA THR A 221 -14.68 -42.01 -6.92
C THR A 221 -14.51 -40.58 -7.42
N VAL A 222 -13.29 -40.22 -7.81
CA VAL A 222 -13.01 -38.98 -8.55
C VAL A 222 -13.47 -39.19 -10.00
N PRO A 223 -14.27 -38.27 -10.59
CA PRO A 223 -14.81 -38.46 -11.93
C PRO A 223 -13.70 -38.48 -13.00
N SER A 224 -13.84 -39.37 -13.98
CA SER A 224 -12.99 -39.41 -15.17
C SER A 224 -13.35 -38.26 -16.11
N ILE A 225 -12.39 -37.42 -16.46
CA ILE A 225 -12.61 -36.21 -17.30
C ILE A 225 -11.78 -36.23 -18.58
N THR A 226 -12.21 -35.50 -19.60
CA THR A 226 -11.48 -35.35 -20.87
C THR A 226 -10.27 -34.44 -20.73
N ALA A 227 -9.33 -34.50 -21.68
CA ALA A 227 -8.18 -33.59 -21.74
C ALA A 227 -8.60 -32.11 -21.80
N ASP A 228 -9.65 -31.78 -22.55
CA ASP A 228 -10.16 -30.41 -22.67
C ASP A 228 -10.80 -29.91 -21.38
N GLN A 229 -11.57 -30.78 -20.68
CA GLN A 229 -12.09 -30.46 -19.35
C GLN A 229 -10.95 -30.21 -18.37
N TYR A 230 -9.93 -31.09 -18.36
CA TYR A 230 -8.76 -30.91 -17.51
C TYR A 230 -8.02 -29.60 -17.81
N ALA A 231 -7.77 -29.31 -19.09
CA ALA A 231 -7.10 -28.08 -19.52
C ALA A 231 -7.90 -26.83 -19.12
N SER A 232 -9.22 -26.84 -19.30
CA SER A 232 -10.12 -25.76 -18.88
C SER A 232 -10.10 -25.54 -17.37
N ARG A 233 -10.26 -26.60 -16.58
CA ARG A 233 -10.20 -26.57 -15.11
C ARG A 233 -8.84 -26.09 -14.59
N SER A 234 -7.76 -26.53 -15.23
CA SER A 234 -6.41 -26.07 -14.93
C SER A 234 -6.21 -24.59 -15.26
N ALA A 235 -6.70 -24.14 -16.41
CA ALA A 235 -6.58 -22.75 -16.86
C ALA A 235 -7.37 -21.75 -16.00
N ILE A 236 -8.54 -22.14 -15.48
CA ILE A 236 -9.34 -21.27 -14.60
C ILE A 236 -8.73 -21.14 -13.19
N LEU A 237 -8.07 -22.18 -12.68
CA LEU A 237 -7.36 -22.15 -11.40
C LEU A 237 -5.96 -21.54 -11.48
N SER A 238 -5.36 -21.51 -12.67
CA SER A 238 -4.03 -20.94 -12.90
C SER A 238 -4.08 -19.41 -12.92
N SER A 239 -3.98 -18.79 -11.74
CA SER A 239 -3.89 -17.33 -11.60
C SER A 239 -2.53 -16.81 -12.10
N LEU A 240 -2.49 -15.62 -12.70
CA LEU A 240 -1.28 -15.05 -13.28
C LEU A 240 -0.93 -13.68 -12.71
N VAL A 241 -1.94 -12.85 -12.44
CA VAL A 241 -1.77 -11.47 -11.99
C VAL A 241 -2.81 -11.10 -10.94
N VAL A 242 -2.41 -10.27 -9.99
CA VAL A 242 -3.27 -9.76 -8.91
C VAL A 242 -3.19 -8.24 -8.86
N SER A 243 -4.31 -7.57 -8.57
CA SER A 243 -4.35 -6.12 -8.44
C SER A 243 -5.48 -5.67 -7.51
N TRP A 244 -5.17 -4.86 -6.52
CA TRP A 244 -6.15 -4.24 -5.62
C TRP A 244 -6.73 -2.96 -6.19
N SER A 245 -8.03 -2.76 -5.97
CA SER A 245 -8.69 -1.50 -6.26
C SER A 245 -8.39 -0.46 -5.18
N PRO A 246 -8.53 0.84 -5.50
CA PRO A 246 -8.67 1.88 -4.50
C PRO A 246 -9.78 1.59 -3.48
N MET A 247 -9.76 2.31 -2.35
CA MET A 247 -10.79 2.20 -1.33
C MET A 247 -12.13 2.71 -1.87
N LEU A 248 -13.19 1.91 -1.77
CA LEU A 248 -14.54 2.25 -2.18
C LEU A 248 -15.36 2.55 -0.92
N GLN A 249 -15.97 3.73 -0.87
CA GLN A 249 -16.82 4.14 0.24
C GLN A 249 -18.27 4.31 -0.25
N SER A 250 -19.22 3.99 0.61
CA SER A 250 -20.62 4.32 0.38
C SER A 250 -20.84 5.79 0.71
N VAL A 251 -21.40 6.56 -0.23
CA VAL A 251 -21.82 7.94 0.05
C VAL A 251 -23.00 7.89 1.03
N PRO A 252 -22.95 8.60 2.17
CA PRO A 252 -24.10 8.67 3.07
C PRO A 252 -25.25 9.39 2.37
N LYS A 253 -26.29 8.66 1.97
CA LYS A 253 -27.55 9.27 1.52
C LYS A 253 -28.26 9.87 2.74
N ILE A 254 -28.83 11.06 2.58
CA ILE A 254 -29.68 11.76 3.56
C ILE A 254 -31.02 11.00 3.71
N SER A 255 -30.98 9.74 4.13
CA SER A 255 -32.17 8.90 4.34
C SER A 255 -32.17 8.37 5.76
N SER A 256 -33.34 8.42 6.40
CA SER A 256 -33.62 8.08 7.80
C SER A 256 -33.54 6.60 8.16
N VAL A 257 -32.84 5.79 7.38
CA VAL A 257 -32.65 4.34 7.62
C VAL A 257 -31.15 4.03 7.61
N PRO A 258 -30.60 3.45 8.69
CA PRO A 258 -29.18 3.10 8.75
C PRO A 258 -28.87 2.01 7.72
N GLN A 259 -27.89 2.25 6.87
CA GLN A 259 -27.25 1.20 6.08
C GLN A 259 -25.81 1.09 6.53
N ASP A 260 -25.37 -0.14 6.80
CA ASP A 260 -23.98 -0.51 7.11
C ASP A 260 -23.03 0.15 6.10
N GLY A 261 -22.47 1.30 6.46
CA GLY A 261 -21.60 2.10 5.59
C GLY A 261 -20.18 1.55 5.56
N ALA A 262 -20.00 0.27 5.23
CA ALA A 262 -18.68 -0.36 5.22
C ALA A 262 -17.88 0.08 3.98
N ALA A 263 -16.73 0.73 4.21
CA ALA A 263 -15.72 0.89 3.18
C ALA A 263 -15.18 -0.48 2.77
N ILE A 264 -14.98 -0.71 1.47
CA ILE A 264 -14.48 -1.97 0.92
C ILE A 264 -13.34 -1.71 -0.06
N SER A 265 -12.54 -2.72 -0.34
CA SER A 265 -11.65 -2.77 -1.50
C SER A 265 -11.84 -4.09 -2.23
N LEU A 266 -11.57 -4.08 -3.53
CA LEU A 266 -11.70 -5.22 -4.41
C LEU A 266 -10.33 -5.76 -4.79
N LEU A 267 -10.19 -7.07 -4.80
CA LEU A 267 -9.05 -7.76 -5.37
C LEU A 267 -9.48 -8.42 -6.68
N ALA A 268 -8.86 -8.02 -7.80
CA ALA A 268 -8.97 -8.73 -9.07
C ALA A 268 -7.84 -9.74 -9.20
N VAL A 269 -8.20 -10.96 -9.59
CA VAL A 269 -7.26 -12.04 -9.91
C VAL A 269 -7.51 -12.49 -11.34
N GLY A 270 -6.54 -12.24 -12.22
CA GLY A 270 -6.58 -12.63 -13.63
C GLY A 270 -5.94 -13.99 -13.85
N GLY A 271 -6.60 -14.87 -14.62
CA GLY A 271 -6.15 -16.24 -14.86
C GLY A 271 -5.67 -16.50 -16.30
N LYS A 272 -5.11 -17.70 -16.49
CA LYS A 272 -4.72 -18.24 -17.80
C LYS A 272 -5.91 -18.44 -18.74
N SER A 273 -7.09 -18.70 -18.19
CA SER A 273 -8.34 -18.82 -18.96
C SER A 273 -8.87 -17.51 -19.56
N GLY A 274 -8.24 -16.37 -19.28
CA GLY A 274 -8.76 -15.06 -19.66
C GLY A 274 -9.93 -14.58 -18.80
N LYS A 275 -10.27 -15.32 -17.75
CA LYS A 275 -11.23 -14.92 -16.72
C LYS A 275 -10.57 -14.07 -15.64
N VAL A 276 -11.36 -13.15 -15.09
CA VAL A 276 -11.02 -12.38 -13.89
C VAL A 276 -12.00 -12.76 -12.79
N SER A 277 -11.46 -13.16 -11.63
CA SER A 277 -12.24 -13.34 -10.40
C SER A 277 -12.11 -12.11 -9.51
N LEU A 278 -13.21 -11.69 -8.90
CA LEU A 278 -13.31 -10.48 -8.10
C LEU A 278 -13.67 -10.80 -6.66
N TRP A 279 -12.89 -10.27 -5.73
CA TRP A 279 -13.01 -10.56 -4.31
C TRP A 279 -13.23 -9.29 -3.51
N ARG A 280 -14.26 -9.27 -2.68
CA ARG A 280 -14.57 -8.18 -1.75
C ARG A 280 -13.79 -8.34 -0.46
N MET A 281 -13.16 -7.28 -0.01
CA MET A 281 -12.57 -7.18 1.32
C MET A 281 -13.14 -5.95 2.05
N PRO A 282 -13.93 -6.11 3.12
CA PRO A 282 -14.39 -4.98 3.92
C PRO A 282 -13.28 -4.47 4.84
N VAL A 283 -13.31 -3.16 5.10
CA VAL A 283 -12.50 -2.54 6.16
C VAL A 283 -12.95 -3.10 7.52
N PRO A 284 -12.01 -3.48 8.42
CA PRO A 284 -12.36 -3.98 9.74
C PRO A 284 -13.19 -2.96 10.54
N GLU A 285 -14.25 -3.43 11.20
CA GLU A 285 -15.09 -2.60 12.08
C GLU A 285 -14.30 -2.11 13.31
N CYS A 286 -13.36 -2.90 13.79
CA CYS A 286 -12.45 -2.51 14.87
C CYS A 286 -11.01 -2.94 14.58
N TYR A 287 -10.08 -2.07 14.98
CA TYR A 287 -8.65 -2.34 14.94
C TYR A 287 -8.16 -2.77 16.31
N SER A 288 -7.36 -3.83 16.35
CA SER A 288 -6.80 -4.36 17.58
C SER A 288 -5.31 -4.64 17.44
N VAL A 289 -4.57 -4.38 18.52
CA VAL A 289 -3.14 -4.72 18.62
C VAL A 289 -2.96 -6.13 19.20
N ASP A 290 -3.98 -6.66 19.88
CA ASP A 290 -3.92 -7.89 20.67
C ASP A 290 -4.49 -9.11 19.95
N GLN A 291 -5.49 -8.90 19.09
CA GLN A 291 -6.24 -10.00 18.49
C GLN A 291 -5.61 -10.48 17.19
N SER A 292 -5.06 -11.70 17.24
CA SER A 292 -4.34 -12.30 16.10
C SER A 292 -5.23 -12.90 15.01
N ARG A 293 -6.51 -13.16 15.33
CA ARG A 293 -7.47 -13.93 14.51
C ARG A 293 -8.82 -13.21 14.38
N VAL A 294 -8.83 -12.00 13.85
CA VAL A 294 -10.07 -11.51 13.23
C VAL A 294 -10.07 -12.09 11.82
N PRO A 295 -10.98 -13.02 11.47
CA PRO A 295 -11.00 -13.59 10.14
C PRO A 295 -11.31 -12.47 9.14
N ALA A 296 -10.45 -12.31 8.14
CA ALA A 296 -10.73 -11.46 7.01
C ALA A 296 -11.87 -12.09 6.22
N SER A 297 -13.06 -11.50 6.25
CA SER A 297 -14.21 -11.98 5.47
C SER A 297 -14.02 -11.59 3.99
N VAL A 298 -13.09 -12.26 3.32
CA VAL A 298 -12.93 -12.16 1.87
C VAL A 298 -14.08 -12.94 1.21
N VAL A 299 -14.87 -12.26 0.39
CA VAL A 299 -16.06 -12.81 -0.30
C VAL A 299 -15.88 -12.74 -1.81
N LEU A 300 -16.20 -13.81 -2.54
CA LEU A 300 -16.20 -13.81 -4.00
C LEU A 300 -17.44 -13.06 -4.54
N ILE A 301 -17.24 -11.98 -5.32
CA ILE A 301 -18.31 -11.18 -5.94
C ILE A 301 -18.71 -11.73 -7.31
N GLY A 302 -17.78 -12.38 -8.02
CA GLY A 302 -18.07 -12.89 -9.34
C GLY A 302 -16.84 -13.25 -10.15
N ILE A 303 -17.10 -13.95 -11.26
CA ILE A 303 -16.11 -14.32 -12.27
C ILE A 303 -16.69 -13.96 -13.63
N PHE A 304 -15.93 -13.22 -14.42
CA PHE A 304 -16.33 -12.86 -15.79
C PHE A 304 -15.20 -13.14 -16.78
N GLN A 305 -15.57 -13.41 -18.04
CA GLN A 305 -14.64 -13.60 -19.14
C GLN A 305 -14.17 -12.21 -19.61
N ALA A 306 -12.90 -11.87 -19.35
CA ALA A 306 -12.35 -10.60 -19.77
C ALA A 306 -11.74 -10.69 -21.18
N HIS A 307 -11.01 -11.76 -21.48
CA HIS A 307 -10.29 -11.98 -22.73
C HIS A 307 -10.33 -13.45 -23.14
N ASP A 308 -10.07 -13.80 -24.39
CA ASP A 308 -10.03 -15.21 -24.83
C ASP A 308 -8.64 -15.84 -24.64
N SER A 309 -7.65 -15.05 -24.23
CA SER A 309 -6.28 -15.44 -23.94
C SER A 309 -5.86 -15.03 -22.53
N TRP A 310 -4.59 -15.23 -22.17
CA TRP A 310 -4.13 -15.10 -20.78
C TRP A 310 -4.16 -13.66 -20.32
N ILE A 311 -4.64 -13.40 -19.10
CA ILE A 311 -4.54 -12.07 -18.49
C ILE A 311 -3.08 -11.82 -18.06
N THR A 312 -2.46 -10.79 -18.63
CA THR A 312 -1.05 -10.46 -18.37
C THR A 312 -0.87 -9.31 -17.39
N ALA A 313 -1.79 -8.33 -17.38
CA ALA A 313 -1.73 -7.18 -16.48
C ALA A 313 -3.12 -6.66 -16.13
N ILE A 314 -3.26 -6.11 -14.91
CA ILE A 314 -4.49 -5.49 -14.40
C ILE A 314 -4.15 -4.19 -13.69
N SER A 315 -4.89 -3.12 -13.98
CA SER A 315 -4.75 -1.82 -13.33
C SER A 315 -6.12 -1.21 -13.04
N TRP A 316 -6.22 -0.45 -11.95
CA TRP A 316 -7.46 0.13 -11.46
C TRP A 316 -7.37 1.66 -11.46
N ALA A 317 -8.52 2.32 -11.60
CA ALA A 317 -8.67 3.73 -11.27
C ALA A 317 -10.06 4.00 -10.69
N LEU A 318 -10.16 5.02 -9.85
CA LEU A 318 -11.42 5.50 -9.31
C LEU A 318 -11.88 6.71 -10.12
N LEU A 319 -13.15 6.72 -10.52
CA LEU A 319 -13.78 7.84 -11.18
C LEU A 319 -14.66 8.60 -10.20
N ASP A 320 -14.43 9.91 -10.11
CA ASP A 320 -15.32 10.90 -9.47
C ASP A 320 -15.73 10.52 -8.03
N SER A 321 -14.77 10.65 -7.10
CA SER A 321 -14.95 10.41 -5.65
C SER A 321 -16.03 11.29 -5.01
N ASP A 322 -16.28 12.46 -5.58
CA ASP A 322 -17.22 13.46 -5.06
C ASP A 322 -18.63 13.32 -5.64
N SER A 323 -18.85 12.38 -6.57
CA SER A 323 -20.17 12.16 -7.16
C SER A 323 -21.10 11.32 -6.28
N SER A 324 -22.41 11.49 -6.48
CA SER A 324 -23.43 10.67 -5.81
C SER A 324 -23.38 9.16 -6.16
N SER A 325 -22.58 8.77 -7.17
CA SER A 325 -22.44 7.39 -7.63
C SER A 325 -21.01 7.13 -8.15
N PRO A 326 -20.02 7.00 -7.26
CA PRO A 326 -18.64 6.78 -7.67
C PRO A 326 -18.51 5.48 -8.49
N GLN A 327 -17.68 5.53 -9.52
CA GLN A 327 -17.48 4.42 -10.45
C GLN A 327 -16.04 3.93 -10.37
N VAL A 328 -15.84 2.64 -10.63
CA VAL A 328 -14.51 2.03 -10.67
C VAL A 328 -14.22 1.56 -12.08
N LEU A 329 -13.02 1.92 -12.54
CA LEU A 329 -12.45 1.47 -13.79
C LEU A 329 -11.48 0.33 -13.53
N LEU A 330 -11.62 -0.70 -14.33
CA LEU A 330 -10.71 -1.84 -14.37
C LEU A 330 -10.16 -1.96 -15.79
N ALA A 331 -8.86 -1.82 -15.96
CA ALA A 331 -8.19 -2.13 -17.22
C ALA A 331 -7.54 -3.51 -17.12
N THR A 332 -7.77 -4.32 -18.15
CA THR A 332 -7.26 -5.69 -18.26
C THR A 332 -6.52 -5.84 -19.58
N ALA A 333 -5.33 -6.43 -19.53
CA ALA A 333 -4.53 -6.69 -20.71
C ALA A 333 -4.30 -8.20 -20.90
N SER A 334 -4.15 -8.59 -22.16
CA SER A 334 -4.06 -9.98 -22.59
C SER A 334 -2.75 -10.30 -23.31
N SER A 335 -2.39 -11.59 -23.35
CA SER A 335 -1.26 -12.09 -24.13
C SER A 335 -1.46 -12.01 -25.65
N ASP A 336 -2.70 -11.80 -26.11
CA ASP A 336 -3.01 -11.51 -27.52
C ASP A 336 -2.72 -10.04 -27.93
N GLY A 337 -2.32 -9.19 -26.97
CA GLY A 337 -2.06 -7.77 -27.18
C GLY A 337 -3.26 -6.86 -26.93
N SER A 338 -4.46 -7.41 -26.73
CA SER A 338 -5.66 -6.62 -26.52
C SER A 338 -5.73 -6.05 -25.10
N VAL A 339 -6.35 -4.86 -24.99
CA VAL A 339 -6.60 -4.19 -23.72
C VAL A 339 -8.05 -3.76 -23.66
N ARG A 340 -8.74 -4.19 -22.60
CA ARG A 340 -10.16 -3.90 -22.36
C ARG A 340 -10.34 -3.11 -21.07
N ILE A 341 -11.17 -2.07 -21.14
CA ILE A 341 -11.55 -1.21 -20.03
C ILE A 341 -12.97 -1.56 -19.63
N TRP A 342 -13.16 -1.81 -18.34
CA TRP A 342 -14.41 -2.18 -17.72
C TRP A 342 -14.83 -1.10 -16.72
N LEU A 343 -16.14 -0.88 -16.63
CA LEU A 343 -16.74 0.09 -15.71
C LEU A 343 -17.74 -0.62 -14.80
N ALA A 344 -17.67 -0.34 -13.50
CA ALA A 344 -18.63 -0.80 -12.51
C ALA A 344 -19.06 0.34 -11.58
N TYR A 345 -20.30 0.27 -11.10
CA TYR A 345 -20.85 1.21 -10.12
C TYR A 345 -20.62 0.68 -8.71
N ASN A 346 -20.12 1.53 -7.80
CA ASN A 346 -19.83 1.14 -6.43
C ASN A 346 -21.05 0.58 -5.70
N GLU A 347 -22.24 1.15 -5.92
CA GLU A 347 -23.48 0.67 -5.28
C GLU A 347 -23.79 -0.80 -5.61
N ILE A 348 -23.52 -1.24 -6.83
CA ILE A 348 -23.79 -2.62 -7.27
C ILE A 348 -22.79 -3.56 -6.61
N LEU A 349 -21.52 -3.17 -6.56
CA LEU A 349 -20.43 -3.94 -5.95
C LEU A 349 -20.55 -4.05 -4.42
N LEU A 350 -21.13 -3.04 -3.78
CA LEU A 350 -21.39 -3.04 -2.33
C LEU A 350 -22.54 -3.99 -1.95
N LYS A 351 -23.63 -3.97 -2.74
CA LYS A 351 -24.87 -4.72 -2.46
C LYS A 351 -24.84 -6.19 -2.87
N SER A 352 -23.92 -6.60 -3.76
CA SER A 352 -23.83 -7.99 -4.22
C SER A 352 -23.45 -8.93 -3.07
N SER A 353 -24.37 -9.80 -2.69
CA SER A 353 -24.15 -10.87 -1.69
C SER A 353 -23.83 -12.22 -2.33
N GLU A 354 -24.24 -12.44 -3.57
CA GLU A 354 -23.98 -13.64 -4.36
C GLU A 354 -23.01 -13.35 -5.52
N PRO A 355 -22.26 -14.38 -5.99
CA PRO A 355 -21.35 -14.22 -7.11
C PRO A 355 -22.12 -13.96 -8.41
N THR A 356 -22.32 -12.69 -8.77
CA THR A 356 -23.03 -12.29 -10.00
C THR A 356 -22.09 -12.17 -11.19
N HIS A 357 -22.52 -12.63 -12.37
CA HIS A 357 -21.70 -12.60 -13.59
C HIS A 357 -21.52 -11.22 -14.25
N THR A 358 -22.27 -10.17 -13.85
CA THR A 358 -22.46 -8.96 -14.69
C THR A 358 -22.22 -7.62 -13.97
N SER A 359 -21.39 -7.57 -12.93
CA SER A 359 -21.16 -6.30 -12.19
C SER A 359 -20.29 -5.29 -12.96
N PHE A 360 -19.53 -5.75 -13.96
CA PHE A 360 -18.69 -4.93 -14.82
C PHE A 360 -19.24 -4.89 -16.24
N SER A 361 -19.31 -3.69 -16.80
CA SER A 361 -19.68 -3.44 -18.19
C SER A 361 -18.46 -3.09 -19.01
N LEU A 362 -18.32 -3.65 -20.21
CA LEU A 362 -17.23 -3.30 -21.11
C LEU A 362 -17.45 -1.88 -21.63
N LEU A 363 -16.55 -0.96 -21.27
CA LEU A 363 -16.56 0.41 -21.77
C LEU A 363 -15.99 0.44 -23.19
N LYS A 364 -14.80 -0.15 -23.37
CA LYS A 364 -14.11 -0.19 -24.66
C LYS A 364 -12.97 -1.20 -24.69
N GLU A 365 -12.67 -1.72 -25.88
CA GLU A 365 -11.39 -2.32 -26.25
C GLU A 365 -10.50 -1.30 -26.98
N VAL A 366 -9.29 -1.07 -26.48
CA VAL A 366 -8.44 0.07 -26.85
C VAL A 366 -7.30 -0.34 -27.78
N ALA A 367 -6.55 -1.39 -27.41
CA ALA A 367 -5.57 -2.01 -28.28
C ALA A 367 -6.18 -3.26 -28.94
N THR A 368 -6.04 -3.38 -30.26
CA THR A 368 -6.47 -4.56 -31.03
C THR A 368 -5.31 -5.53 -31.24
N VAL A 369 -5.60 -6.75 -31.70
CA VAL A 369 -4.67 -7.89 -31.78
C VAL A 369 -3.43 -7.60 -32.63
N ASP A 370 -2.33 -7.28 -31.97
CA ASP A 370 -1.01 -7.12 -32.60
C ASP A 370 -0.15 -8.41 -32.47
N PHE A 371 -0.69 -9.47 -31.84
CA PHE A 371 0.01 -10.69 -31.38
C PHE A 371 1.25 -10.45 -30.49
N VAL A 372 1.57 -9.20 -30.17
CA VAL A 372 2.61 -8.83 -29.20
C VAL A 372 1.97 -8.75 -27.81
N PRO A 373 2.40 -9.58 -26.84
CA PRO A 373 1.80 -9.59 -25.52
C PRO A 373 2.04 -8.27 -24.78
N VAL A 374 1.03 -7.81 -24.05
CA VAL A 374 1.16 -6.68 -23.13
C VAL A 374 1.91 -7.17 -21.89
N SER A 375 2.98 -6.48 -21.53
CA SER A 375 3.86 -6.83 -20.40
C SER A 375 3.68 -5.92 -19.18
N ALA A 376 3.19 -4.69 -19.37
CA ALA A 376 2.91 -3.74 -18.29
C ALA A 376 1.68 -2.89 -18.61
N LEU A 377 0.94 -2.46 -17.57
CA LEU A 377 -0.29 -1.67 -17.70
C LEU A 377 -0.37 -0.65 -16.56
N SER A 378 -0.65 0.62 -16.89
CA SER A 378 -0.80 1.68 -15.88
C SER A 378 -1.94 2.61 -16.24
N VAL A 379 -2.88 2.79 -15.31
CA VAL A 379 -4.04 3.67 -15.46
C VAL A 379 -4.03 4.74 -14.36
N ILE A 380 -4.37 5.97 -14.73
CA ILE A 380 -4.59 7.06 -13.77
C ILE A 380 -5.73 7.96 -14.25
N VAL A 381 -6.50 8.51 -13.30
CA VAL A 381 -7.47 9.58 -13.53
C VAL A 381 -6.93 10.83 -12.83
N PRO A 382 -6.47 11.85 -13.57
CA PRO A 382 -5.95 13.07 -12.96
C PRO A 382 -7.02 13.83 -12.17
N ALA A 383 -6.68 14.31 -10.97
CA ALA A 383 -7.58 15.08 -10.11
C ALA A 383 -8.08 16.37 -10.77
N LYS A 384 -7.25 17.02 -11.60
CA LYS A 384 -7.65 18.22 -12.36
C LYS A 384 -8.61 17.95 -13.52
N SER A 385 -8.72 16.69 -13.95
CA SER A 385 -9.59 16.29 -15.05
C SER A 385 -10.22 14.92 -14.74
N PRO A 386 -11.15 14.85 -13.78
CA PRO A 386 -11.67 13.60 -13.23
C PRO A 386 -12.47 12.76 -14.24
N HIS A 387 -12.80 13.32 -15.41
CA HIS A 387 -13.46 12.60 -16.51
C HIS A 387 -12.49 12.05 -17.55
N LYS A 388 -11.20 12.40 -17.46
CA LYS A 388 -10.16 11.90 -18.37
C LYS A 388 -9.36 10.80 -17.67
N MET A 389 -9.21 9.68 -18.34
CA MET A 389 -8.39 8.56 -17.91
C MET A 389 -7.18 8.45 -18.83
N HIS A 390 -5.98 8.44 -18.27
CA HIS A 390 -4.76 8.14 -18.99
C HIS A 390 -4.43 6.65 -18.84
N LEU A 391 -4.19 5.97 -19.96
CA LEU A 391 -3.87 4.55 -20.02
C LEU A 391 -2.57 4.37 -20.79
N ALA A 392 -1.55 3.82 -20.13
CA ALA A 392 -0.28 3.43 -20.72
C ALA A 392 -0.20 1.89 -20.82
N VAL A 393 0.15 1.40 -22.02
CA VAL A 393 0.20 -0.03 -22.36
C VAL A 393 1.61 -0.38 -22.83
N GLY A 394 2.37 -1.10 -22.01
CA GLY A 394 3.74 -1.54 -22.33
C GLY A 394 3.74 -2.90 -23.01
N LYS A 395 4.48 -3.04 -24.11
CA LYS A 395 4.51 -4.26 -24.93
C LYS A 395 5.82 -5.03 -24.73
N GLY A 396 5.75 -6.34 -25.00
CA GLY A 396 6.92 -7.22 -25.03
C GLY A 396 7.95 -6.87 -26.12
N SER A 397 7.57 -6.07 -27.12
CA SER A 397 8.47 -5.54 -28.16
C SER A 397 9.39 -4.41 -27.67
N GLY A 398 9.13 -3.83 -26.50
CA GLY A 398 9.86 -2.66 -25.98
C GLY A 398 9.22 -1.31 -26.30
N SER A 399 8.16 -1.30 -27.11
CA SER A 399 7.33 -0.12 -27.30
C SER A 399 6.23 -0.02 -26.23
N PHE A 400 5.68 1.17 -26.05
CA PHE A 400 4.45 1.36 -25.29
C PHE A 400 3.48 2.26 -26.06
N GLU A 401 2.20 2.18 -25.72
CA GLU A 401 1.17 3.05 -26.29
C GLU A 401 0.51 3.88 -25.19
N LEU A 402 0.23 5.14 -25.51
CA LEU A 402 -0.56 6.03 -24.65
C LEU A 402 -1.94 6.29 -25.25
N TRP A 403 -2.94 6.18 -24.39
CA TRP A 403 -4.34 6.44 -24.70
C TRP A 403 -4.93 7.39 -23.67
N ILE A 404 -5.64 8.41 -24.15
CA ILE A 404 -6.41 9.33 -23.30
C ILE A 404 -7.88 9.09 -23.60
N CYS A 405 -8.63 8.67 -22.59
CA CYS A 405 -10.05 8.40 -22.67
C CYS A 405 -10.81 9.49 -21.93
N ASP A 406 -11.65 10.23 -22.62
CA ASP A 406 -12.70 11.02 -22.00
C ASP A 406 -13.93 10.12 -21.80
N ILE A 407 -14.23 9.84 -20.54
CA ILE A 407 -15.27 8.89 -20.15
C ILE A 407 -16.66 9.49 -20.35
N SER A 408 -16.79 10.82 -20.22
CA SER A 408 -18.07 11.52 -20.39
C SER A 408 -18.54 11.45 -21.84
N SER A 409 -17.63 11.67 -22.78
CA SER A 409 -17.88 11.60 -24.22
C SER A 409 -17.67 10.20 -24.80
N LYS A 410 -17.14 9.26 -24.00
CA LYS A 410 -16.65 7.93 -24.43
C LYS A 410 -15.66 8.01 -25.60
N LYS A 411 -14.97 9.15 -25.74
CA LYS A 411 -14.00 9.39 -26.80
C LYS A 411 -12.63 8.92 -26.31
N ILE A 412 -11.96 8.13 -27.14
CA ILE A 412 -10.62 7.61 -26.85
C ILE A 412 -9.69 8.06 -27.95
N ASP A 413 -8.69 8.82 -27.54
CA ASP A 413 -7.66 9.35 -28.42
C ASP A 413 -6.37 8.54 -28.21
N LYS A 414 -5.92 7.86 -29.28
CA LYS A 414 -4.58 7.28 -29.33
C LYS A 414 -3.59 8.43 -29.46
N ILE A 415 -2.76 8.62 -28.45
CA ILE A 415 -1.75 9.69 -28.45
C ILE A 415 -0.53 9.27 -29.27
N GLY A 416 -0.11 8.02 -29.13
CA GLY A 416 0.92 7.46 -30.01
C GLY A 416 1.51 6.15 -29.49
N PRO A 417 2.09 5.34 -30.40
CA PRO A 417 3.10 4.37 -30.03
C PRO A 417 4.44 5.07 -29.79
N TYR A 418 5.21 4.57 -28.83
CA TYR A 418 6.52 5.08 -28.45
C TYR A 418 7.49 3.91 -28.39
N ASP A 419 8.47 3.90 -29.30
CA ASP A 419 9.57 2.93 -29.31
C ASP A 419 10.62 3.31 -28.25
N ALA A 420 10.22 3.09 -26.99
CA ALA A 420 10.99 3.51 -25.84
C ALA A 420 12.22 2.64 -25.56
N HIS A 421 12.09 1.33 -25.76
CA HIS A 421 13.07 0.36 -25.28
C HIS A 421 13.40 -0.69 -26.34
N ASN A 422 14.59 -1.28 -26.22
CA ASN A 422 15.06 -2.33 -27.13
C ASN A 422 14.62 -3.75 -26.70
N GLN A 423 14.07 -3.86 -25.49
CA GLN A 423 13.54 -5.11 -24.93
C GLN A 423 12.21 -4.83 -24.20
N ALA A 424 11.52 -5.89 -23.80
CA ALA A 424 10.20 -5.84 -23.18
C ALA A 424 10.09 -4.77 -22.08
N VAL A 425 9.03 -3.95 -22.15
CA VAL A 425 8.70 -2.97 -21.10
C VAL A 425 8.22 -3.73 -19.87
N THR A 426 8.91 -3.61 -18.74
CA THR A 426 8.63 -4.38 -17.51
C THR A 426 7.90 -3.57 -16.43
N GLY A 427 7.82 -2.26 -16.59
CA GLY A 427 7.12 -1.38 -15.65
C GLY A 427 6.73 -0.05 -16.29
N LEU A 428 5.57 0.45 -15.87
CA LEU A 428 5.03 1.76 -16.21
C LEU A 428 4.40 2.36 -14.95
N ALA A 429 4.75 3.59 -14.59
CA ALA A 429 4.07 4.30 -13.52
C ALA A 429 3.92 5.79 -13.80
N TRP A 430 2.71 6.26 -13.53
CA TRP A 430 2.38 7.67 -13.53
C TRP A 430 2.84 8.33 -12.23
N ALA A 431 3.33 9.56 -12.35
CA ALA A 431 3.65 10.46 -11.25
C ALA A 431 3.03 11.84 -11.50
N PHE A 432 2.97 12.66 -10.46
CA PHE A 432 2.51 14.05 -10.50
C PHE A 432 1.14 14.23 -11.18
N ASP A 433 0.14 13.46 -10.74
CA ASP A 433 -1.26 13.51 -11.26
C ASP A 433 -1.37 13.17 -12.76
N GLY A 434 -0.56 12.21 -13.24
CA GLY A 434 -0.62 11.76 -14.62
C GLY A 434 0.06 12.69 -15.62
N LYS A 435 0.85 13.66 -15.14
CA LYS A 435 1.68 14.55 -15.98
C LYS A 435 3.02 13.94 -16.38
N CYS A 436 3.53 13.02 -15.57
CA CYS A 436 4.81 12.36 -15.81
C CYS A 436 4.61 10.84 -15.85
N LEU A 437 5.14 10.18 -16.86
CA LEU A 437 5.15 8.72 -16.99
C LEU A 437 6.59 8.23 -16.95
N HIS A 438 6.85 7.21 -16.15
CA HIS A 438 8.14 6.51 -16.15
C HIS A 438 7.97 5.12 -16.76
N SER A 439 8.93 4.72 -17.58
CA SER A 439 9.00 3.39 -18.18
C SER A 439 10.32 2.71 -17.84
N CYS A 440 10.29 1.41 -17.54
CA CYS A 440 11.49 0.59 -17.39
C CYS A 440 11.40 -0.68 -18.25
N SER A 441 12.56 -1.23 -18.60
CA SER A 441 12.64 -2.40 -19.49
C SER A 441 13.75 -3.36 -19.08
N GLN A 442 13.67 -4.58 -19.63
CA GLN A 442 14.76 -5.56 -19.59
C GLN A 442 16.03 -5.06 -20.28
N ASP A 443 15.98 -3.97 -21.07
CA ASP A 443 17.17 -3.28 -21.57
C ASP A 443 17.95 -2.53 -20.47
N ASN A 444 17.45 -2.58 -19.23
CA ASN A 444 18.04 -1.99 -18.04
C ASN A 444 18.08 -0.44 -18.06
N VAL A 445 17.21 0.17 -18.86
CA VAL A 445 17.03 1.63 -18.89
C VAL A 445 15.70 2.03 -18.26
N VAL A 446 15.71 3.12 -17.49
CA VAL A 446 14.49 3.87 -17.12
C VAL A 446 14.44 5.13 -17.97
N ARG A 447 13.27 5.41 -18.54
CA ARG A 447 12.99 6.66 -19.24
C ARG A 447 11.86 7.43 -18.55
N CYS A 448 11.87 8.74 -18.75
CA CYS A 448 10.89 9.66 -18.20
C CYS A 448 10.21 10.42 -19.35
N TRP A 449 8.89 10.56 -19.25
CA TRP A 449 8.06 11.14 -20.29
C TRP A 449 7.12 12.18 -19.69
N ILE A 450 7.16 13.41 -20.20
CA ILE A 450 6.22 14.46 -19.79
C ILE A 450 5.04 14.49 -20.77
N LEU A 451 3.83 14.44 -20.23
CA LEU A 451 2.60 14.61 -20.99
C LEU A 451 2.23 16.08 -21.10
N SER A 452 2.30 16.62 -22.32
CA SER A 452 1.95 18.00 -22.63
C SER A 452 0.83 18.04 -23.67
N GLY A 453 -0.38 18.41 -23.24
CA GLY A 453 -1.55 18.38 -24.11
C GLY A 453 -1.88 16.96 -24.58
N SER A 454 -1.62 16.68 -25.86
CA SER A 454 -1.86 15.39 -26.50
C SER A 454 -0.58 14.75 -27.06
N SER A 455 0.58 15.01 -26.45
CA SER A 455 1.85 14.37 -26.82
C SER A 455 2.72 14.08 -25.59
N LEU A 456 3.45 12.97 -25.63
CA LEU A 456 4.55 12.69 -24.69
C LEU A 456 5.89 13.15 -25.29
N HIS A 457 6.72 13.72 -24.43
CA HIS A 457 8.11 14.07 -24.74
C HIS A 457 9.05 13.39 -23.75
N GLU A 458 10.09 12.74 -24.26
CA GLU A 458 11.14 12.18 -23.41
C GLU A 458 11.96 13.30 -22.77
N VAL A 459 12.21 13.18 -21.47
CA VAL A 459 13.04 14.11 -20.71
C VAL A 459 14.03 13.35 -19.84
N SER A 460 15.19 13.95 -19.59
CA SER A 460 16.19 13.41 -18.68
C SER A 460 15.64 13.31 -17.25
N ILE A 461 15.89 12.17 -16.60
CA ILE A 461 15.67 12.01 -15.17
C ILE A 461 16.69 12.89 -14.44
N PRO A 462 16.30 13.65 -13.39
CA PRO A 462 17.20 14.50 -12.64
C PRO A 462 18.41 13.72 -12.13
N SER A 463 19.59 14.26 -12.39
CA SER A 463 20.87 13.58 -12.17
C SER A 463 21.56 13.97 -10.87
N ASN A 464 20.92 14.76 -10.00
CA ASN A 464 21.53 15.28 -8.79
C ASN A 464 20.60 15.20 -7.57
N THR A 465 21.18 14.82 -6.44
CA THR A 465 20.61 14.95 -5.10
C THR A 465 21.50 15.88 -4.30
N PRO A 466 20.95 16.75 -3.42
CA PRO A 466 21.76 17.34 -2.34
C PRO A 466 22.47 16.22 -1.59
N ARG A 467 23.75 16.41 -1.26
CA ARG A 467 24.70 15.36 -0.84
C ARG A 467 24.14 14.45 0.28
N LEU A 468 23.46 13.36 -0.07
CA LEU A 468 23.52 12.13 0.69
C LEU A 468 24.77 11.39 0.22
N ARG A 469 25.78 11.30 1.08
CA ARG A 469 26.91 10.40 0.81
C ARG A 469 26.37 8.98 0.70
N SER A 470 26.49 8.36 -0.48
CA SER A 470 26.42 6.91 -0.63
C SER A 470 27.75 6.42 -1.19
N SER A 471 28.47 5.65 -0.37
CA SER A 471 29.62 4.85 -0.79
C SER A 471 29.19 3.38 -0.70
N THR A 472 28.64 2.88 -1.80
CA THR A 472 28.53 1.45 -2.03
C THR A 472 28.87 1.23 -3.48
N ASP A 473 30.06 0.68 -3.71
CA ASP A 473 30.52 0.24 -5.03
C ASP A 473 29.56 -0.86 -5.50
N PHE A 474 28.64 -0.49 -6.39
CA PHE A 474 27.80 -1.44 -7.10
C PHE A 474 28.48 -1.82 -8.41
N PRO A 475 28.28 -3.04 -8.92
CA PRO A 475 28.86 -3.45 -10.19
C PRO A 475 28.42 -2.52 -11.33
N ASP A 476 29.35 -2.14 -12.21
CA ASP A 476 29.12 -1.30 -13.39
C ASP A 476 28.35 -2.04 -14.52
N GLY A 477 27.56 -3.05 -14.19
CA GLY A 477 26.80 -3.81 -15.18
C GLY A 477 25.55 -4.45 -14.59
N PHE A 478 24.45 -4.19 -15.26
CA PHE A 478 23.14 -4.75 -14.96
C PHE A 478 22.53 -5.26 -16.25
N VAL A 479 21.78 -6.36 -16.14
CA VAL A 479 21.29 -7.09 -17.30
C VAL A 479 19.84 -6.78 -17.59
N SER A 480 19.01 -6.56 -16.57
CA SER A 480 17.56 -6.40 -16.76
C SER A 480 16.87 -5.77 -15.55
N CYS A 481 15.82 -4.97 -15.82
CA CYS A 481 14.90 -4.45 -14.82
C CYS A 481 13.54 -5.18 -14.88
N PHE A 482 12.91 -5.39 -13.72
CA PHE A 482 11.66 -6.16 -13.56
C PHE A 482 10.49 -5.38 -12.93
N GLY A 483 10.62 -4.06 -12.82
CA GLY A 483 9.52 -3.19 -12.43
C GLY A 483 9.99 -1.89 -11.78
N LEU A 484 9.04 -0.98 -11.63
CA LEU A 484 9.23 0.32 -11.01
C LEU A 484 7.99 0.69 -10.17
N ALA A 485 8.18 1.48 -9.12
CA ALA A 485 7.11 1.97 -8.26
C ALA A 485 7.41 3.40 -7.78
N VAL A 486 6.39 4.22 -7.63
CA VAL A 486 6.48 5.63 -7.24
C VAL A 486 6.12 5.76 -5.75
N SER A 487 6.82 6.64 -5.02
CA SER A 487 6.52 6.92 -3.62
C SER A 487 5.17 7.64 -3.46
N PRO A 488 4.49 7.52 -2.29
CA PRO A 488 3.19 8.15 -2.06
C PRO A 488 3.16 9.68 -2.29
N GLY A 489 4.27 10.38 -2.00
CA GLY A 489 4.41 11.82 -2.24
C GLY A 489 4.87 12.19 -3.66
N ASN A 490 5.13 11.23 -4.56
CA ASN A 490 5.68 11.44 -5.91
C ASN A 490 7.04 12.16 -5.94
N LEU A 491 7.90 11.95 -4.95
CA LEU A 491 9.25 12.54 -4.96
C LEU A 491 10.35 11.51 -5.20
N VAL A 492 10.05 10.21 -5.09
CA VAL A 492 11.01 9.11 -5.27
C VAL A 492 10.42 8.03 -6.17
N ILE A 493 11.27 7.42 -6.99
CA ILE A 493 10.98 6.17 -7.69
C ILE A 493 11.91 5.09 -7.18
N ALA A 494 11.36 3.89 -6.96
CA ALA A 494 12.10 2.67 -6.71
C ALA A 494 11.99 1.76 -7.93
N TRP A 495 13.07 1.08 -8.29
CA TRP A 495 13.06 0.07 -9.35
C TRP A 495 13.98 -1.10 -8.97
N VAL A 496 13.69 -2.28 -9.51
CA VAL A 496 14.44 -3.50 -9.21
C VAL A 496 15.16 -4.02 -10.46
N ARG A 497 16.44 -4.35 -10.31
CA ARG A 497 17.28 -4.83 -11.40
C ARG A 497 18.22 -5.97 -11.00
N ASN A 498 18.61 -6.77 -11.98
CA ASN A 498 19.55 -7.87 -11.80
C ASN A 498 20.96 -7.43 -12.21
N PRO A 499 21.97 -7.57 -11.33
CA PRO A 499 23.36 -7.33 -11.69
C PRO A 499 23.82 -8.34 -12.73
N ASP A 500 24.83 -7.94 -13.48
CA ASP A 500 25.53 -8.80 -14.43
C ASP A 500 26.38 -9.82 -13.68
N VAL A 501 25.90 -11.07 -13.65
CA VAL A 501 26.52 -12.18 -12.93
C VAL A 501 27.96 -12.41 -13.39
N ASP A 502 28.27 -12.12 -14.66
CA ASP A 502 29.61 -12.31 -15.23
C ASP A 502 30.61 -11.24 -14.75
N LYS A 503 30.11 -10.09 -14.29
CA LYS A 503 30.92 -9.00 -13.72
C LYS A 503 31.06 -9.08 -12.20
N LEU A 504 30.23 -9.87 -11.54
CA LEU A 504 30.28 -10.07 -10.10
C LEU A 504 31.40 -11.02 -9.70
N ASN A 505 32.01 -10.79 -8.53
CA ASN A 505 32.87 -11.80 -7.94
C ASN A 505 32.03 -13.06 -7.58
N PRO A 506 32.27 -14.22 -8.20
CA PRO A 506 31.41 -15.39 -8.03
C PRO A 506 31.44 -15.98 -6.62
N MET A 507 32.47 -15.69 -5.81
CA MET A 507 32.60 -16.20 -4.45
C MET A 507 31.93 -15.29 -3.41
N TYR A 508 32.01 -13.97 -3.60
CA TYR A 508 31.56 -12.98 -2.61
C TYR A 508 30.25 -12.29 -3.01
N GLU A 509 30.15 -11.81 -4.25
CA GLU A 509 29.05 -10.96 -4.71
C GLU A 509 27.95 -11.78 -5.41
N GLY A 510 28.31 -12.70 -6.31
CA GLY A 510 27.33 -13.51 -7.05
C GLY A 510 26.43 -14.40 -6.19
N ARG A 511 26.82 -14.65 -4.94
CA ARG A 511 26.04 -15.42 -3.96
C ARG A 511 25.12 -14.58 -3.08
N THR A 512 25.42 -13.29 -2.93
CA THR A 512 24.77 -12.39 -1.97
C THR A 512 23.98 -11.27 -2.65
N GLN A 513 24.39 -10.87 -3.86
CA GLN A 513 23.83 -9.78 -4.65
C GLN A 513 23.14 -10.33 -5.90
N LYS A 514 21.96 -10.93 -5.73
CA LYS A 514 21.21 -11.47 -6.89
C LYS A 514 20.31 -10.45 -7.56
N ALA A 515 19.90 -9.42 -6.84
CA ALA A 515 19.20 -8.28 -7.38
C ALA A 515 19.41 -7.05 -6.49
N ILE A 516 19.18 -5.86 -7.05
CA ILE A 516 19.37 -4.59 -6.39
C ILE A 516 18.12 -3.75 -6.60
N VAL A 517 17.60 -3.19 -5.50
CA VAL A 517 16.56 -2.16 -5.51
C VAL A 517 17.25 -0.82 -5.43
N GLU A 518 17.03 0.01 -6.43
CA GLU A 518 17.59 1.35 -6.51
C GLU A 518 16.50 2.40 -6.41
N PHE A 519 16.93 3.60 -6.07
CA PHE A 519 16.04 4.72 -5.86
C PHE A 519 16.58 5.97 -6.55
N PHE A 520 15.68 6.73 -7.14
CA PHE A 520 15.98 8.03 -7.74
C PHE A 520 14.99 9.07 -7.25
N TRP A 521 15.50 10.27 -7.02
CA TRP A 521 14.64 11.41 -6.73
C TRP A 521 14.07 11.95 -8.03
N ILE A 522 12.76 12.13 -8.04
CA ILE A 522 12.01 12.76 -9.14
C ILE A 522 11.46 14.12 -8.75
N GLY A 523 11.70 14.59 -7.53
CA GLY A 523 11.25 15.92 -7.10
C GLY A 523 11.88 17.08 -7.86
N GLY A 524 13.04 16.89 -8.50
CA GLY A 524 13.65 17.88 -9.40
C GLY A 524 13.12 17.83 -10.83
N GLN A 525 12.14 16.97 -11.13
CA GLN A 525 11.61 16.82 -12.48
C GLN A 525 10.82 18.08 -12.88
N GLN A 526 11.10 18.61 -14.06
CA GLN A 526 10.22 19.62 -14.64
C GLN A 526 8.88 18.96 -14.99
N VAL A 527 7.80 19.36 -14.33
CA VAL A 527 6.45 18.81 -14.55
C VAL A 527 5.54 19.82 -15.25
N ASP A 528 5.72 21.11 -14.99
CA ASP A 528 4.97 22.19 -15.63
C ASP A 528 5.80 22.87 -16.74
N VAL A 529 5.24 22.90 -17.94
CA VAL A 529 5.87 23.51 -19.15
C VAL A 529 5.86 25.05 -19.08
N LEU A 530 4.98 25.64 -18.26
CA LEU A 530 4.67 27.08 -18.28
C LEU A 530 5.29 27.90 -17.13
N SER A 531 5.95 27.29 -16.14
CA SER A 531 6.54 28.03 -15.02
C SER A 531 7.97 28.49 -15.33
N ASN A 532 8.10 29.48 -16.21
CA ASN A 532 9.33 30.28 -16.32
C ASN A 532 9.32 31.39 -15.25
N SER A 533 9.18 31.03 -13.98
CA SER A 533 9.46 31.95 -12.88
C SER A 533 10.95 31.89 -12.56
N SER A 534 11.63 33.03 -12.53
CA SER A 534 12.96 33.14 -11.94
C SER A 534 12.89 32.77 -10.46
N PRO A 535 13.90 32.11 -9.88
CA PRO A 535 13.98 31.98 -8.42
C PRO A 535 14.04 33.39 -7.81
N ASP A 536 13.20 33.67 -6.81
CA ASP A 536 13.27 34.90 -6.00
C ASP A 536 14.41 34.84 -4.95
N PHE A 537 15.35 33.89 -5.12
CA PHE A 537 16.35 33.52 -4.12
C PHE A 537 17.75 33.40 -4.76
N ASP A 538 18.78 33.91 -4.08
CA ASP A 538 20.17 33.82 -4.53
C ASP A 538 20.69 32.37 -4.40
N THR A 539 20.85 31.71 -5.54
CA THR A 539 21.16 30.27 -5.68
C THR A 539 22.63 29.89 -5.48
N GLU A 540 23.51 30.81 -5.05
CA GLU A 540 24.97 30.60 -4.99
C GLU A 540 25.48 29.53 -3.98
N SER A 541 24.59 28.89 -3.22
CA SER A 541 24.95 28.14 -1.99
C SER A 541 25.23 26.63 -2.16
N ILE A 542 24.76 25.96 -3.23
CA ILE A 542 25.05 24.51 -3.44
C ILE A 542 25.90 24.28 -4.68
N ARG A 543 27.23 24.13 -4.49
CA ARG A 543 28.16 23.83 -5.59
C ARG A 543 27.75 22.56 -6.36
N GLY A 544 27.42 22.71 -7.64
CA GLY A 544 27.16 21.61 -8.57
C GLY A 544 25.69 21.24 -8.76
N PHE A 545 24.74 21.94 -8.12
CA PHE A 545 23.30 21.73 -8.31
C PHE A 545 22.72 22.74 -9.31
N PRO A 546 21.99 22.33 -10.37
CA PRO A 546 21.45 23.27 -11.35
C PRO A 546 20.38 24.18 -10.75
N GLU A 547 20.47 25.50 -10.98
CA GLU A 547 19.51 26.48 -10.44
C GLU A 547 18.06 26.17 -10.84
N LYS A 548 17.87 25.68 -12.07
CA LYS A 548 16.56 25.27 -12.59
C LYS A 548 15.92 24.13 -11.79
N GLU A 549 16.73 23.21 -11.26
CA GLU A 549 16.22 22.09 -10.47
C GLU A 549 15.65 22.57 -9.12
N PHE A 550 16.18 23.64 -8.50
CA PHE A 550 15.61 24.19 -7.26
C PHE A 550 14.18 24.70 -7.45
N VAL A 551 13.91 25.37 -8.57
CA VAL A 551 12.56 25.88 -8.90
C VAL A 551 11.58 24.71 -9.10
N TYR A 552 12.06 23.62 -9.72
CA TYR A 552 11.25 22.41 -9.91
C TYR A 552 11.00 21.69 -8.58
N TRP A 553 12.03 21.55 -7.74
CA TRP A 553 11.90 21.01 -6.39
C TRP A 553 10.90 21.80 -5.55
N GLU A 554 11.00 23.12 -5.55
CA GLU A 554 10.06 23.99 -4.84
C GLU A 554 8.62 23.76 -5.33
N SER A 555 8.41 23.81 -6.65
CA SER A 555 7.09 23.60 -7.25
C SER A 555 6.51 22.22 -6.91
N ASN A 556 7.35 21.19 -6.97
CA ASN A 556 6.96 19.82 -6.68
C ASN A 556 6.75 19.58 -5.18
N PHE A 557 7.49 20.24 -4.28
CA PHE A 557 7.23 20.24 -2.84
C PHE A 557 5.86 20.84 -2.53
N LEU A 558 5.58 22.04 -3.06
CA LEU A 558 4.30 22.72 -2.87
C LEU A 558 3.14 21.88 -3.41
N TRP A 559 3.31 21.29 -4.60
CA TRP A 559 2.32 20.39 -5.18
C TRP A 559 2.11 19.16 -4.29
N SER A 560 3.18 18.52 -3.81
CA SER A 560 3.12 17.30 -3.00
C SER A 560 2.47 17.55 -1.63
N LEU A 561 2.83 18.64 -0.94
CA LEU A 561 2.24 19.04 0.34
C LEU A 561 0.74 19.30 0.21
N LYS A 562 0.32 19.97 -0.86
CA LYS A 562 -1.10 20.25 -1.14
C LYS A 562 -1.93 18.96 -1.30
N GLN A 563 -1.36 17.89 -1.85
CA GLN A 563 -2.06 16.60 -1.96
C GLN A 563 -2.48 16.03 -0.60
N TYR A 564 -1.70 16.28 0.45
CA TYR A 564 -1.96 15.75 1.80
C TYR A 564 -2.95 16.59 2.61
N GLU A 565 -3.41 17.74 2.09
CA GLU A 565 -4.52 18.49 2.68
C GLU A 565 -5.87 17.76 2.48
N THR A 566 -5.96 16.86 1.50
CA THR A 566 -7.14 16.01 1.27
C THR A 566 -7.28 14.92 2.35
N GLN A 567 -8.51 14.61 2.75
CA GLN A 567 -8.78 13.63 3.82
C GLN A 567 -8.58 12.17 3.37
N GLU A 568 -8.78 11.89 2.08
CA GLU A 568 -8.69 10.53 1.52
C GLU A 568 -7.27 9.98 1.51
N LYS A 569 -6.27 10.85 1.32
CA LYS A 569 -4.87 10.45 1.28
C LYS A 569 -4.35 10.20 2.71
N PRO A 570 -3.67 9.09 3.03
CA PRO A 570 -3.06 8.91 4.35
C PRO A 570 -1.84 9.85 4.52
N LEU A 571 -1.57 10.33 5.74
CA LEU A 571 -0.43 11.22 6.04
C LEU A 571 0.91 10.47 6.04
N VAL A 572 1.37 10.09 4.86
CA VAL A 572 2.62 9.36 4.65
C VAL A 572 3.60 10.25 3.87
N VAL A 573 4.15 11.23 4.58
CA VAL A 573 5.00 12.31 4.04
C VAL A 573 6.50 12.01 4.15
N TRP A 574 6.89 10.74 4.14
CA TRP A 574 8.28 10.34 4.40
C TRP A 574 9.26 10.86 3.35
N ASP A 575 8.90 10.77 2.07
CA ASP A 575 9.72 11.22 0.95
C ASP A 575 9.91 12.74 0.99
N ILE A 576 8.84 13.50 1.29
CA ILE A 576 8.88 14.94 1.52
C ILE A 576 9.83 15.28 2.68
N VAL A 577 9.65 14.65 3.84
CA VAL A 577 10.49 14.89 5.03
C VAL A 577 11.95 14.55 4.74
N THR A 578 12.22 13.44 4.08
CA THR A 578 13.59 12.99 3.79
C THR A 578 14.27 13.92 2.79
N ALA A 579 13.56 14.36 1.76
CA ALA A 579 14.06 15.35 0.82
C ALA A 579 14.35 16.67 1.53
N PHE A 580 13.41 17.20 2.33
CA PHE A 580 13.64 18.42 3.09
C PHE A 580 14.82 18.30 4.05
N LEU A 581 14.98 17.19 4.76
CA LEU A 581 16.15 16.98 5.63
C LEU A 581 17.46 16.95 4.83
N ALA A 582 17.48 16.33 3.65
CA ALA A 582 18.65 16.32 2.77
C ALA A 582 19.02 17.74 2.29
N PHE A 583 18.01 18.54 1.93
CA PHE A 583 18.20 19.96 1.62
C PHE A 583 18.62 20.75 2.87
N ASN A 584 18.03 20.50 4.04
CA ASN A 584 18.31 21.24 5.28
C ASN A 584 19.77 21.07 5.72
N HIS A 585 20.35 19.88 5.55
CA HIS A 585 21.78 19.64 5.78
C HIS A 585 22.71 20.38 4.80
N SER A 586 22.20 20.77 3.63
CA SER A 586 22.98 21.44 2.58
C SER A 586 22.77 22.96 2.57
N ASN A 587 21.52 23.40 2.71
CA ASN A 587 21.05 24.78 2.74
C ASN A 587 19.71 24.83 3.51
N SER A 588 19.75 25.28 4.76
CA SER A 588 18.57 25.44 5.63
C SER A 588 17.67 26.61 5.22
N GLU A 589 18.24 27.70 4.70
CA GLU A 589 17.49 28.89 4.26
C GLU A 589 16.53 28.56 3.11
N TYR A 590 16.95 27.70 2.17
CA TYR A 590 16.07 27.23 1.10
C TYR A 590 14.87 26.45 1.64
N VAL A 591 15.10 25.53 2.59
CA VAL A 591 14.03 24.74 3.20
C VAL A 591 13.03 25.65 3.92
N GLU A 592 13.54 26.63 4.66
CA GLU A 592 12.72 27.64 5.31
C GLU A 592 11.92 28.47 4.31
N HIS A 593 12.55 28.97 3.25
CA HIS A 593 11.87 29.72 2.19
C HIS A 593 10.70 28.94 1.59
N VAL A 594 10.92 27.68 1.19
CA VAL A 594 9.88 26.83 0.60
C VAL A 594 8.73 26.60 1.59
N LEU A 595 9.04 26.39 2.87
CA LEU A 595 8.02 26.15 3.90
C LEU A 595 7.25 27.41 4.28
N ILE A 596 7.88 28.58 4.36
CA ILE A 596 7.20 29.85 4.57
C ILE A 596 6.30 30.19 3.38
N LYS A 597 6.77 29.93 2.15
CA LYS A 597 5.96 30.10 0.94
C LYS A 597 4.75 29.15 0.92
N TRP A 598 4.95 27.88 1.28
CA TRP A 598 3.85 26.93 1.48
C TRP A 598 2.83 27.45 2.48
N LEU A 599 3.29 27.92 3.65
CA LEU A 599 2.42 28.44 4.69
C LEU A 599 1.65 29.70 4.22
N SER A 600 2.32 30.61 3.53
CA SER A 600 1.68 31.81 2.96
C SER A 600 0.58 31.45 1.96
N ILE A 601 0.86 30.51 1.04
CA ILE A 601 -0.09 30.10 -0.01
C ILE A 601 -1.26 29.31 0.58
N SER A 602 -0.99 28.32 1.43
CA SER A 602 -2.01 27.39 1.94
C SER A 602 -2.90 28.00 3.02
N TYR A 603 -2.40 28.97 3.81
CA TYR A 603 -3.08 29.41 5.03
C TYR A 603 -3.39 30.91 5.07
N VAL A 604 -2.51 31.74 4.52
CA VAL A 604 -2.69 33.21 4.51
C VAL A 604 -3.39 33.66 3.21
N GLY A 605 -3.26 32.88 2.13
CA GLY A 605 -3.84 33.20 0.83
C GLY A 605 -3.10 34.34 0.10
N SER A 606 -1.90 34.72 0.56
CA SER A 606 -1.07 35.71 -0.10
C SER A 606 0.01 35.05 -0.96
N HIS A 607 0.11 35.50 -2.21
CA HIS A 607 1.22 35.19 -3.11
C HIS A 607 2.44 36.09 -2.90
N VAL A 608 2.33 37.10 -2.02
CA VAL A 608 3.38 38.08 -1.75
C VAL A 608 4.35 37.53 -0.70
N GLY A 609 5.65 37.68 -0.92
CA GLY A 609 6.72 37.27 0.01
C GLY A 609 6.72 38.12 1.28
N LEU A 610 5.86 37.79 2.23
CA LEU A 610 5.89 38.33 3.59
C LEU A 610 7.12 37.79 4.35
N PRO A 611 7.69 38.56 5.30
CA PRO A 611 8.74 38.06 6.19
C PRO A 611 8.28 36.82 6.96
N ALA A 612 9.20 35.88 7.22
CA ALA A 612 8.90 34.62 7.92
C ALA A 612 8.21 34.86 9.27
N GLU A 613 8.70 35.81 10.07
CA GLU A 613 8.15 36.17 11.37
C GLU A 613 6.68 36.62 11.29
N GLU A 614 6.34 37.47 10.32
CA GLU A 614 4.97 37.95 10.13
C GLU A 614 4.03 36.82 9.75
N VAL A 615 4.47 35.91 8.87
CA VAL A 615 3.69 34.72 8.47
C VAL A 615 3.44 33.84 9.69
N LEU A 616 4.48 33.47 10.45
CA LEU A 616 4.37 32.58 11.61
C LEU A 616 3.47 33.18 12.71
N LEU A 617 3.60 34.48 12.98
CA LEU A 617 2.74 35.18 13.94
C LEU A 617 1.28 35.24 13.47
N CYS A 618 1.03 35.51 12.18
CA CYS A 618 -0.31 35.54 11.60
C CYS A 618 -1.03 34.17 11.72
N LEU A 619 -0.29 33.08 11.47
CA LEU A 619 -0.81 31.71 11.58
C LEU A 619 -1.24 31.38 13.01
N SER A 620 -0.41 31.70 14.00
CA SER A 620 -0.70 31.40 15.41
C SER A 620 -2.02 32.00 15.89
N ARG A 621 -2.45 33.12 15.30
CA ARG A 621 -3.71 33.82 15.63
C ARG A 621 -4.94 33.26 14.91
N SER A 622 -4.75 32.40 13.90
CA SER A 622 -5.80 31.95 12.98
C SER A 622 -6.04 30.44 12.94
N PHE A 623 -5.40 29.67 13.83
CA PHE A 623 -5.56 28.21 13.93
C PHE A 623 -7.01 27.72 14.08
N SER A 624 -7.87 28.52 14.70
CA SER A 624 -9.31 28.22 14.81
C SER A 624 -10.02 28.13 13.46
N LYS A 625 -9.46 28.69 12.38
CA LYS A 625 -10.02 28.62 11.03
C LYS A 625 -9.52 27.41 10.24
N PHE A 626 -8.43 26.78 10.66
CA PHE A 626 -7.79 25.71 9.91
C PHE A 626 -8.40 24.36 10.24
N THR A 627 -8.43 23.50 9.23
CA THR A 627 -8.89 22.12 9.39
C THR A 627 -7.94 21.35 10.31
N SER A 628 -8.44 20.35 11.03
CA SER A 628 -7.58 19.49 11.86
C SER A 628 -6.48 18.84 11.01
N ARG A 629 -6.81 18.52 9.75
CA ARG A 629 -5.90 17.93 8.78
C ARG A 629 -4.72 18.83 8.44
N GLN A 630 -4.96 20.12 8.23
CA GLN A 630 -3.90 21.09 7.99
C GLN A 630 -3.00 21.25 9.23
N LEU A 631 -3.57 21.32 10.43
CA LEU A 631 -2.80 21.37 11.68
C LEU A 631 -1.96 20.12 11.90
N HIS A 632 -2.46 18.93 11.53
CA HIS A 632 -1.68 17.69 11.57
C HIS A 632 -0.45 17.75 10.66
N LEU A 633 -0.63 18.22 9.42
CA LEU A 633 0.47 18.38 8.47
C LEU A 633 1.51 19.38 8.99
N LEU A 634 1.07 20.54 9.50
CA LEU A 634 1.93 21.53 10.15
C LEU A 634 2.75 20.91 11.29
N ASN A 635 2.11 20.15 12.18
CA ASN A 635 2.79 19.52 13.31
C ASN A 635 3.83 18.48 12.88
N ILE A 636 3.59 17.75 11.77
CA ILE A 636 4.59 16.84 11.21
C ILE A 636 5.81 17.64 10.73
N ILE A 637 5.60 18.69 9.94
CA ILE A 637 6.67 19.53 9.40
C ILE A 637 7.50 20.16 10.52
N CYS A 638 6.84 20.78 11.50
CA CYS A 638 7.52 21.38 12.65
C CYS A 638 8.39 20.34 13.39
N ARG A 639 7.84 19.16 13.71
CA ARG A 639 8.56 18.14 14.48
C ARG A 639 9.66 17.42 13.70
N ARG A 640 9.45 17.18 12.40
CA ARG A 640 10.32 16.31 11.60
C ARG A 640 11.36 17.05 10.78
N ILE A 641 11.13 18.33 10.47
CA ILE A 641 12.03 19.12 9.64
C ILE A 641 12.65 20.22 10.50
N MET A 642 11.84 21.17 10.98
CA MET A 642 12.32 22.36 11.69
C MET A 642 12.94 22.05 13.06
N LEU A 643 12.34 21.12 13.81
CA LEU A 643 12.79 20.73 15.16
C LEU A 643 13.42 19.33 15.16
N SER A 644 13.98 18.89 14.03
CA SER A 644 14.51 17.55 13.84
C SER A 644 15.68 17.19 14.78
N GLU A 645 16.45 18.17 15.23
CA GLU A 645 17.57 17.98 16.16
C GLU A 645 17.13 17.74 17.61
N MET A 646 15.89 18.10 17.96
CA MET A 646 15.38 18.02 19.33
C MET A 646 14.64 16.71 19.58
N LYS A 647 14.82 16.12 20.76
CA LYS A 647 14.02 14.95 21.15
C LYS A 647 12.58 15.38 21.43
N ALA A 648 11.63 14.51 21.11
CA ALA A 648 10.21 14.77 21.38
C ALA A 648 9.95 15.08 22.88
N ASP A 649 10.62 14.37 23.78
CA ASP A 649 10.54 14.63 25.23
C ASP A 649 11.03 16.04 25.59
N GLU A 650 12.09 16.54 24.94
CA GLU A 650 12.63 17.89 25.17
C GLU A 650 11.69 18.98 24.67
N ILE A 651 11.11 18.79 23.47
CA ILE A 651 10.10 19.70 22.90
C ILE A 651 8.88 19.78 23.83
N ASN A 652 8.42 18.63 24.33
CA ASN A 652 7.25 18.56 25.20
C ASN A 652 7.55 19.08 26.63
N SER A 653 8.81 19.02 27.10
CA SER A 653 9.21 19.48 28.44
C SER A 653 9.68 20.93 28.51
N LYS A 654 10.06 21.57 27.39
CA LYS A 654 10.54 22.96 27.35
C LYS A 654 9.49 24.03 27.72
N LEU A 655 8.34 23.61 28.25
CA LEU A 655 7.36 24.47 28.91
C LEU A 655 7.92 25.27 30.11
N LEU A 656 9.13 24.96 30.60
CA LEU A 656 9.60 25.45 31.90
C LEU A 656 10.91 26.25 31.93
N ASN A 657 11.78 26.19 30.91
CA ASN A 657 13.12 26.83 30.97
C ASN A 657 13.52 27.46 29.63
N LEU A 658 12.95 28.62 29.30
CA LEU A 658 13.45 29.50 28.24
C LEU A 658 13.93 30.80 28.89
N GLU A 659 14.96 30.71 29.72
CA GLU A 659 15.74 31.86 30.18
C GLU A 659 17.22 31.63 29.86
N GLY A 660 17.72 32.39 28.87
CA GLY A 660 19.14 32.62 28.60
C GLY A 660 19.80 31.62 27.66
N VAL A 661 19.97 31.97 26.39
CA VAL A 661 21.10 32.66 25.72
C VAL A 661 20.53 33.19 24.38
N HIS A 662 21.06 34.30 23.83
CA HIS A 662 20.54 34.91 22.59
C HIS A 662 21.52 34.69 21.44
N GLU A 663 21.18 33.77 20.54
CA GLU A 663 21.66 33.72 19.15
C GLU A 663 20.44 33.83 18.21
N ALA A 664 20.56 34.46 17.04
CA ALA A 664 19.45 34.68 16.12
C ALA A 664 18.77 33.37 15.64
N GLU A 665 19.53 32.27 15.55
CA GLU A 665 18.99 30.93 15.27
C GLU A 665 18.10 30.39 16.40
N GLU A 666 18.36 30.77 17.66
CA GLU A 666 17.54 30.40 18.81
C GLU A 666 16.20 31.13 18.82
N GLU A 667 16.18 32.40 18.39
CA GLU A 667 14.95 33.19 18.25
C GLU A 667 14.02 32.59 17.19
N GLN A 668 14.55 32.25 16.01
CA GLN A 668 13.75 31.63 14.95
C GLN A 668 13.24 30.24 15.36
N ARG A 669 14.08 29.41 15.99
CA ARG A 669 13.65 28.11 16.55
C ARG A 669 12.56 28.29 17.60
N SER A 670 12.60 29.35 18.40
CA SER A 670 11.57 29.65 19.41
C SER A 670 10.20 29.92 18.77
N LEU A 671 10.15 30.61 17.62
CA LEU A 671 8.92 30.86 16.88
C LEU A 671 8.26 29.57 16.40
N TRP A 672 9.04 28.64 15.84
CA TRP A 672 8.55 27.32 15.41
C TRP A 672 8.08 26.45 16.58
N ILE A 673 8.76 26.50 17.73
CA ILE A 673 8.31 25.82 18.96
C ILE A 673 6.96 26.39 19.42
N ASN A 674 6.84 27.71 19.48
CA ASN A 674 5.60 28.38 19.90
C ASN A 674 4.43 28.05 18.93
N LEU A 675 4.71 28.03 17.62
CA LEU A 675 3.73 27.64 16.60
C LEU A 675 3.25 26.20 16.80
N LEU A 676 4.17 25.25 17.00
CA LEU A 676 3.84 23.84 17.24
C LEU A 676 3.00 23.67 18.52
N LEU A 677 3.38 24.32 19.61
CA LEU A 677 2.67 24.21 20.89
C LEU A 677 1.27 24.80 20.81
N ALA A 678 1.10 25.94 20.13
CA ALA A 678 -0.21 26.55 19.91
C ALA A 678 -1.12 25.66 19.03
N SER A 679 -0.57 25.05 17.98
CA SER A 679 -1.31 24.10 17.12
C SER A 679 -1.73 22.83 17.88
N GLU A 680 -0.83 22.26 18.69
CA GLU A 680 -1.16 21.08 19.50
C GLU A 680 -2.17 21.38 20.62
N ARG A 681 -2.18 22.61 21.16
CA ARG A 681 -3.20 23.08 22.10
C ARG A 681 -4.57 23.14 21.43
N GLU A 682 -4.67 23.76 20.25
CA GLU A 682 -5.90 23.84 19.45
C GLU A 682 -6.46 22.42 19.16
N LEU A 683 -5.62 21.48 18.71
CA LEU A 683 -6.04 20.09 18.48
C LEU A 683 -6.49 19.38 19.76
N ARG A 684 -5.87 19.68 20.90
CA ARG A 684 -6.26 19.15 22.21
C ARG A 684 -7.63 19.69 22.65
N GLU A 685 -7.89 20.98 22.46
CA GLU A 685 -9.19 21.58 22.74
C GLU A 685 -10.29 20.95 21.89
N ARG A 686 -10.04 20.72 20.60
CA ARG A 686 -10.98 20.01 19.71
C ARG A 686 -11.29 18.59 20.20
N LEU A 687 -10.27 17.85 20.63
CA LEU A 687 -10.42 16.51 21.20
C LEU A 687 -11.26 16.52 22.49
N VAL A 688 -10.95 17.41 23.43
CA VAL A 688 -11.65 17.50 24.72
C VAL A 688 -13.09 17.97 24.52
N GLY A 689 -13.31 18.98 23.68
CA GLY A 689 -14.66 19.49 23.36
C GLY A 689 -15.53 18.44 22.69
N PHE A 690 -14.96 17.65 21.77
CA PHE A 690 -15.65 16.52 21.17
C PHE A 690 -16.01 15.45 22.22
N ALA A 691 -15.07 15.10 23.11
CA ALA A 691 -15.30 14.10 24.15
C ALA A 691 -16.40 14.51 25.14
N PHE A 692 -16.39 15.75 25.63
CA PHE A 692 -17.45 16.27 26.50
C PHE A 692 -18.80 16.32 25.82
N SER A 693 -18.85 16.81 24.58
CA SER A 693 -20.08 16.86 23.80
C SER A 693 -20.66 15.47 23.56
N ALA A 694 -19.83 14.50 23.15
CA ALA A 694 -20.26 13.13 22.95
C ALA A 694 -20.78 12.50 24.24
N PHE A 695 -20.13 12.74 25.38
CA PHE A 695 -20.59 12.27 26.68
C PHE A 695 -21.97 12.84 27.04
N ILE A 696 -22.17 14.15 26.88
CA ILE A 696 -23.46 14.82 27.16
C ILE A 696 -24.57 14.26 26.27
N SER A 697 -24.29 14.02 24.99
CA SER A 697 -25.27 13.53 24.00
C SER A 697 -25.66 12.06 24.20
N LEU A 698 -24.78 11.19 24.71
CA LEU A 698 -25.02 9.75 24.90
C LEU A 698 -25.85 9.39 26.15
N MET A 699 -26.14 10.36 27.01
CA MET A 699 -26.76 10.15 28.33
C MET A 699 -28.26 9.79 28.38
N PRO A 700 -29.11 9.92 27.34
CA PRO A 700 -30.50 9.47 27.45
C PRO A 700 -30.69 7.94 27.44
N THR A 701 -29.68 7.14 27.06
CA THR A 701 -29.79 5.66 26.96
C THR A 701 -28.99 4.97 28.06
N SER A 702 -29.65 4.19 28.91
CA SER A 702 -29.07 3.50 30.07
C SER A 702 -27.75 2.79 29.77
N ALA A 703 -26.67 3.20 30.44
CA ALA A 703 -25.29 2.74 30.28
C ALA A 703 -25.00 1.27 30.68
N ALA A 704 -26.04 0.45 30.94
CA ALA A 704 -25.88 -0.92 31.43
C ALA A 704 -25.52 -1.92 30.31
N ASN A 705 -25.91 -1.65 29.06
CA ASN A 705 -25.63 -2.51 27.92
C ASN A 705 -25.28 -1.64 26.71
N SER A 706 -24.07 -1.07 26.66
CA SER A 706 -23.55 -0.57 25.38
C SER A 706 -23.39 -1.78 24.45
N PRO A 707 -24.05 -1.83 23.28
CA PRO A 707 -23.74 -2.87 22.30
C PRO A 707 -22.24 -2.83 21.98
N SER A 708 -21.64 -4.00 21.80
CA SER A 708 -20.25 -4.14 21.37
C SER A 708 -20.05 -3.43 20.04
N GLY A 709 -19.41 -2.26 20.03
CA GLY A 709 -19.12 -1.52 18.80
C GLY A 709 -18.99 -0.01 18.95
N ASN A 710 -19.68 0.60 19.92
CA ASN A 710 -19.79 2.07 19.97
C ASN A 710 -18.59 2.72 20.67
N TRP A 711 -18.08 3.82 20.11
CA TRP A 711 -17.08 4.65 20.78
C TRP A 711 -17.67 5.34 22.01
N PHE A 712 -16.92 5.34 23.10
CA PHE A 712 -17.27 6.06 24.32
C PHE A 712 -16.04 6.81 24.86
N PRO A 713 -16.16 8.10 25.19
CA PRO A 713 -15.03 8.86 25.73
C PRO A 713 -14.63 8.32 27.10
N VAL A 714 -13.32 8.24 27.35
CA VAL A 714 -12.75 7.81 28.64
C VAL A 714 -11.76 8.88 29.11
N GLY A 715 -11.59 9.02 30.42
CA GLY A 715 -10.67 10.00 31.01
C GLY A 715 -11.26 11.40 31.18
N LEU A 716 -12.59 11.50 31.28
CA LEU A 716 -13.30 12.78 31.42
C LEU A 716 -12.81 13.60 32.63
N ALA A 717 -12.57 12.95 33.77
CA ALA A 717 -12.04 13.60 34.96
C ALA A 717 -10.64 14.23 34.72
N GLN A 718 -9.76 13.53 33.99
CA GLN A 718 -8.44 14.06 33.62
C GLN A 718 -8.56 15.23 32.63
N MET A 719 -9.53 15.18 31.72
CA MET A 719 -9.81 16.28 30.81
C MET A 719 -10.36 17.51 31.53
N GLU A 720 -11.21 17.34 32.55
CA GLU A 720 -11.70 18.45 33.39
C GLU A 720 -10.56 19.10 34.16
N GLN A 721 -9.70 18.30 34.80
CA GLN A 721 -8.48 18.78 35.46
C GLN A 721 -7.55 19.54 34.49
N TRP A 722 -7.47 19.09 33.23
CA TRP A 722 -6.72 19.81 32.20
C TRP A 722 -7.32 21.17 31.86
N VAL A 723 -8.65 21.28 31.78
CA VAL A 723 -9.35 22.56 31.55
C VAL A 723 -9.14 23.50 32.73
N GLU A 724 -9.20 23.00 33.96
CA GLU A 724 -8.94 23.79 35.18
C GLU A 724 -7.52 24.36 35.21
N LEU A 725 -6.51 23.54 34.89
CA LEU A 725 -5.10 23.96 34.84
C LEU A 725 -4.82 25.00 33.74
N ASN A 726 -5.66 25.09 32.71
CA ASN A 726 -5.48 25.97 31.55
C ASN A 726 -6.62 27.00 31.40
N CYS A 727 -7.29 27.34 32.52
CA CYS A 727 -8.50 28.15 32.51
C CYS A 727 -8.35 29.53 31.82
N ASP A 728 -7.16 30.13 31.88
CA ASP A 728 -6.90 31.43 31.25
C ASP A 728 -6.72 31.36 29.72
N HIS A 729 -6.40 30.18 29.19
CA HIS A 729 -6.00 30.00 27.80
C HIS A 729 -7.03 29.23 26.96
N VAL A 730 -7.91 28.48 27.61
CA VAL A 730 -8.95 27.67 26.98
C VAL A 730 -10.16 28.53 26.62
N GLN A 731 -10.79 28.26 25.48
CA GLN A 731 -12.01 28.97 25.06
C GLN A 731 -13.20 28.75 26.01
N ASP A 732 -14.01 29.79 26.20
CA ASP A 732 -15.11 29.78 27.19
C ASP A 732 -16.15 28.67 26.95
N GLN A 733 -16.38 28.31 25.70
CA GLN A 733 -17.26 27.20 25.35
C GLN A 733 -16.83 25.88 26.01
N LEU A 734 -15.53 25.61 26.05
CA LEU A 734 -15.01 24.38 26.63
C LEU A 734 -15.19 24.38 28.16
N LYS A 735 -15.09 25.55 28.80
CA LYS A 735 -15.38 25.73 30.23
C LYS A 735 -16.85 25.44 30.54
N VAL A 736 -17.77 25.91 29.67
CA VAL A 736 -19.20 25.61 29.80
C VAL A 736 -19.45 24.10 29.71
N LEU A 737 -18.86 23.43 28.72
CA LEU A 737 -18.99 21.98 28.55
C LEU A 737 -18.43 21.22 29.76
N ALA A 738 -17.24 21.58 30.25
CA ALA A 738 -16.66 20.99 31.45
C ALA A 738 -17.59 21.15 32.67
N SER A 739 -18.17 22.34 32.87
CA SER A 739 -19.13 22.55 33.97
C SER A 739 -20.42 21.73 33.83
N GLU A 740 -20.85 21.43 32.60
CA GLU A 740 -22.02 20.60 32.32
C GLU A 740 -21.74 19.11 32.62
N VAL A 741 -20.54 18.64 32.29
CA VAL A 741 -20.05 17.29 32.62
C VAL A 741 -19.94 17.12 34.14
N GLY A 742 -19.30 18.05 34.85
CA GLY A 742 -19.17 18.01 36.32
C GLY A 742 -20.51 18.03 37.06
N LYS A 743 -21.52 18.75 36.55
CA LYS A 743 -22.89 18.71 37.13
C LYS A 743 -23.56 17.34 36.98
N GLN A 744 -23.20 16.60 35.94
CA GLN A 744 -23.74 15.25 35.67
C GLN A 744 -22.99 14.16 36.47
N GLU A 745 -21.78 14.44 36.95
CA GLU A 745 -20.97 13.54 37.81
C GLU A 745 -21.76 13.07 39.05
N GLY A 746 -22.45 13.99 39.72
CA GLY A 746 -23.26 13.70 40.91
C GLY A 746 -24.40 12.69 40.67
N ARG A 747 -24.71 12.34 39.41
CA ARG A 747 -25.74 11.36 39.03
C ARG A 747 -25.18 10.00 38.61
N LEU A 748 -23.87 9.86 38.32
CA LEU A 748 -23.26 8.61 37.86
C LEU A 748 -22.23 8.08 38.87
N GLN A 749 -22.60 7.08 39.67
CA GLN A 749 -21.64 6.18 40.32
C GLN A 749 -21.16 5.09 39.33
N SER A 750 -20.56 5.47 38.19
CA SER A 750 -20.04 4.50 37.22
C SER A 750 -18.53 4.30 37.38
N SER A 751 -18.06 3.06 37.26
CA SER A 751 -16.64 2.67 37.35
C SER A 751 -15.71 3.31 36.31
N LYS A 752 -16.23 4.14 35.41
CA LYS A 752 -15.52 4.77 34.28
C LYS A 752 -15.07 6.21 34.57
N TYR A 753 -15.51 6.80 35.68
CA TYR A 753 -15.11 8.15 36.11
C TYR A 753 -14.23 8.02 37.37
N LEU A 754 -12.91 8.02 37.18
CA LEU A 754 -11.93 7.88 38.26
C LEU A 754 -11.09 9.16 38.35
N ALA A 755 -11.38 10.00 39.35
CA ALA A 755 -10.62 11.22 39.62
C ALA A 755 -9.20 10.94 40.16
N ALA A 756 -8.99 9.79 40.80
CA ALA A 756 -7.70 9.38 41.37
C ALA A 756 -7.13 8.15 40.65
N GLU A 757 -6.05 8.35 39.91
CA GLU A 757 -5.35 7.29 39.17
C GLU A 757 -4.33 6.57 40.07
N LYS A 758 -4.05 5.30 39.72
CA LYS A 758 -3.08 4.45 40.42
C LYS A 758 -1.92 4.08 39.51
N CYS A 759 -0.72 4.02 40.07
CA CYS A 759 0.48 3.62 39.36
C CYS A 759 0.43 2.13 38.98
N SER A 760 0.66 1.81 37.71
CA SER A 760 0.68 0.44 37.19
C SER A 760 1.75 -0.46 37.82
N TYR A 761 2.79 0.12 38.44
CA TYR A 761 3.90 -0.62 39.05
C TYR A 761 3.80 -0.76 40.58
N CYS A 762 3.36 0.28 41.28
CA CYS A 762 3.36 0.29 42.75
C CYS A 762 2.00 0.62 43.39
N SER A 763 0.94 0.79 42.60
CA SER A 763 -0.42 1.12 43.05
C SER A 763 -0.58 2.43 43.84
N ALA A 764 0.49 3.21 44.02
CA ALA A 764 0.45 4.53 44.65
C ALA A 764 -0.37 5.53 43.81
N SER A 765 -0.88 6.59 44.43
CA SER A 765 -1.65 7.62 43.74
C SER A 765 -0.79 8.40 42.74
N VAL A 766 -1.42 8.77 41.63
CA VAL A 766 -0.83 9.54 40.53
C VAL A 766 -1.63 10.82 40.36
N PRO A 767 -1.11 12.00 40.73
CA PRO A 767 -1.77 13.28 40.47
C PRO A 767 -1.75 13.62 38.98
N PHE A 768 -2.66 14.50 38.57
CA PHE A 768 -2.67 15.07 37.24
C PHE A 768 -1.90 16.39 37.23
N GLU A 769 -0.72 16.37 36.62
CA GLU A 769 0.17 17.54 36.50
C GLU A 769 0.40 17.91 35.02
N SER A 770 0.48 16.90 34.15
CA SER A 770 0.67 17.06 32.71
C SER A 770 -0.19 16.05 31.96
N PRO A 771 -0.69 16.38 30.76
CA PRO A 771 -1.47 15.46 29.92
C PRO A 771 -0.62 14.35 29.26
N GLU A 772 0.71 14.41 29.33
CA GLU A 772 1.61 13.52 28.57
C GLU A 772 2.43 12.59 29.47
N VAL A 773 2.92 13.10 30.58
CA VAL A 773 3.76 12.36 31.54
C VAL A 773 3.17 12.52 32.94
N ALA A 774 3.26 11.46 33.74
CA ALA A 774 2.85 11.50 35.14
C ALA A 774 3.88 10.83 36.04
N PHE A 775 3.93 11.24 37.31
CA PHE A 775 4.81 10.65 38.32
C PHE A 775 3.98 10.14 39.50
N CYS A 776 4.31 8.95 40.01
CA CYS A 776 3.60 8.42 41.18
C CYS A 776 4.17 8.97 42.50
N ARG A 777 3.30 9.21 43.48
CA ARG A 777 3.71 9.71 44.83
C ARG A 777 4.51 8.70 45.65
N GLY A 778 4.54 7.44 45.25
CA GLY A 778 5.22 6.37 45.98
C GLY A 778 6.74 6.37 45.78
N LYS A 779 7.18 5.98 44.58
CA LYS A 779 8.61 5.82 44.23
C LYS A 779 9.05 6.72 43.07
N GLY A 780 8.22 7.68 42.64
CA GLY A 780 8.54 8.58 41.53
C GLY A 780 8.63 7.89 40.16
N HIS A 781 7.91 6.78 39.94
CA HIS A 781 7.90 6.11 38.64
C HIS A 781 7.34 7.05 37.55
N LYS A 782 8.10 7.23 36.45
CA LYS A 782 7.66 7.94 35.24
C LYS A 782 6.63 7.08 34.50
N LEU A 783 5.43 7.61 34.32
CA LEU A 783 4.31 6.98 33.63
C LEU A 783 3.96 7.80 32.39
N VAL A 784 3.49 7.12 31.33
CA VAL A 784 3.04 7.77 30.10
C VAL A 784 1.52 7.83 30.10
N ARG A 785 0.96 8.98 29.73
CA ARG A 785 -0.48 9.16 29.57
C ARG A 785 -0.91 8.93 28.13
N CYS A 786 -2.16 8.54 27.96
CA CYS A 786 -2.77 8.34 26.67
C CYS A 786 -3.02 9.68 25.98
N ALA A 787 -2.56 9.82 24.74
CA ALA A 787 -2.80 11.01 23.91
C ALA A 787 -4.28 11.35 23.69
N ILE A 788 -5.18 10.37 23.84
CA ILE A 788 -6.61 10.50 23.55
C ILE A 788 -7.43 10.71 24.83
N SER A 789 -7.19 9.91 25.88
CA SER A 789 -7.97 9.99 27.13
C SER A 789 -7.27 10.74 28.26
N MET A 790 -5.99 11.09 28.09
CA MET A 790 -5.12 11.64 29.14
C MET A 790 -4.94 10.74 30.37
N MET A 791 -5.48 9.52 30.39
CA MET A 791 -5.27 8.57 31.50
C MET A 791 -3.91 7.89 31.42
N VAL A 792 -3.39 7.44 32.56
CA VAL A 792 -2.20 6.58 32.65
C VAL A 792 -2.39 5.32 31.80
N CYS A 793 -1.44 5.06 30.91
CA CYS A 793 -1.49 3.88 30.06
C CYS A 793 -1.36 2.59 30.89
N PRO A 794 -2.16 1.55 30.59
CA PRO A 794 -2.00 0.22 31.18
C PRO A 794 -0.68 -0.44 30.75
N THR A 795 -0.35 -1.58 31.35
CA THR A 795 0.81 -2.42 30.97
C THR A 795 0.60 -3.23 29.69
N THR A 796 -0.62 -3.23 29.13
CA THR A 796 -0.95 -3.86 27.85
C THR A 796 -0.31 -3.09 26.69
N PRO A 797 -0.10 -3.72 25.51
CA PRO A 797 0.48 -3.02 24.38
C PRO A 797 -0.41 -1.84 23.97
N THR A 798 0.26 -0.73 23.66
CA THR A 798 -0.38 0.52 23.27
C THR A 798 0.02 0.88 21.85
N TRP A 799 -0.87 1.58 21.15
CA TRP A 799 -0.55 2.27 19.93
C TRP A 799 0.51 3.35 20.16
N PHE A 800 1.43 3.51 19.21
CA PHE A 800 2.55 4.42 19.30
C PHE A 800 2.66 5.26 18.03
N CYS A 801 2.79 6.58 18.20
CA CYS A 801 3.03 7.50 17.09
C CYS A 801 4.52 7.66 16.85
N ILE A 802 5.00 7.33 15.65
CA ILE A 802 6.41 7.48 15.28
C ILE A 802 6.87 8.95 15.21
N CYS A 803 5.95 9.92 15.09
CA CYS A 803 6.27 11.34 14.90
C CYS A 803 6.32 12.12 16.21
N CYS A 804 5.26 12.11 17.02
CA CYS A 804 5.26 12.81 18.32
C CYS A 804 5.67 11.92 19.50
N HIS A 805 5.93 10.62 19.28
CA HIS A 805 6.29 9.65 20.31
C HIS A 805 5.23 9.43 21.41
N ARG A 806 4.02 9.98 21.24
CA ARG A 806 2.89 9.78 22.15
C ARG A 806 2.27 8.40 22.00
N ARG A 807 1.71 7.89 23.09
CA ARG A 807 1.05 6.58 23.16
C ARG A 807 -0.46 6.72 23.26
N ALA A 808 -1.18 5.75 22.72
CA ALA A 808 -2.62 5.64 22.88
C ALA A 808 -3.05 4.20 23.15
N PHE A 809 -3.86 3.98 24.18
CA PHE A 809 -4.46 2.66 24.43
C PHE A 809 -5.91 2.57 23.94
N LYS A 810 -6.54 3.72 23.62
CA LYS A 810 -7.83 3.82 22.94
C LYS A 810 -7.67 4.56 21.63
N LEU A 811 -8.57 4.31 20.69
CA LEU A 811 -8.60 4.98 19.39
C LEU A 811 -9.53 6.18 19.41
N ALA A 812 -9.20 7.15 18.56
CA ALA A 812 -10.00 8.35 18.37
C ALA A 812 -11.06 8.10 17.28
N PRO A 813 -12.20 8.79 17.37
CA PRO A 813 -13.23 8.73 16.34
C PRO A 813 -12.75 9.41 15.05
N GLU A 814 -13.18 8.89 13.89
CA GLU A 814 -12.81 9.43 12.58
C GLU A 814 -13.16 10.92 12.42
N THR A 815 -14.29 11.35 12.99
CA THR A 815 -14.79 12.73 12.94
C THR A 815 -13.77 13.77 13.42
N LEU A 816 -12.93 13.43 14.40
CA LEU A 816 -11.91 14.32 14.95
C LEU A 816 -10.91 14.80 13.87
N PHE A 817 -10.60 13.92 12.92
CA PHE A 817 -9.62 14.17 11.86
C PHE A 817 -10.19 15.00 10.71
N ALA A 818 -11.52 15.13 10.63
CA ALA A 818 -12.25 15.82 9.58
C ALA A 818 -12.78 17.20 9.98
N ILE A 819 -12.55 17.65 11.23
CA ILE A 819 -13.09 18.92 11.73
C ILE A 819 -12.51 20.09 10.89
N PRO A 820 -13.36 20.92 10.25
CA PRO A 820 -12.91 21.96 9.32
C PRO A 820 -12.33 23.21 10.01
N GLY A 821 -12.64 23.42 11.29
CA GLY A 821 -12.18 24.56 12.10
C GLY A 821 -12.67 24.41 13.54
N TYR A 822 -12.29 25.31 14.43
CA TYR A 822 -12.77 25.30 15.81
C TYR A 822 -14.31 25.34 15.81
N PRO A 823 -14.98 24.31 16.36
CA PRO A 823 -16.43 24.21 16.25
C PRO A 823 -17.13 25.33 17.03
N PHE A 824 -18.00 26.09 16.37
CA PHE A 824 -18.89 27.04 17.07
C PHE A 824 -19.80 26.33 18.09
N ASN A 825 -20.21 25.09 17.80
CA ASN A 825 -20.97 24.25 18.71
C ASN A 825 -20.52 22.78 18.62
N PHE A 826 -19.82 22.27 19.64
CA PHE A 826 -19.46 20.84 19.66
C PHE A 826 -20.68 19.91 19.68
N LYS A 827 -21.86 20.36 20.13
CA LYS A 827 -23.08 19.56 20.09
C LYS A 827 -23.53 19.28 18.65
N SER A 828 -23.30 20.20 17.70
CA SER A 828 -23.67 19.99 16.29
C SER A 828 -22.91 18.84 15.63
N LEU A 829 -21.65 18.63 16.04
CA LEU A 829 -20.82 17.50 15.61
C LEU A 829 -21.31 16.14 16.15
N THR A 830 -22.22 16.15 17.12
CA THR A 830 -22.74 14.95 17.79
C THR A 830 -24.24 14.72 17.54
N THR A 831 -24.96 15.70 16.99
CA THR A 831 -26.43 15.64 16.78
C THR A 831 -26.86 14.95 15.49
N SER A 832 -25.95 14.56 14.59
CA SER A 832 -26.31 13.61 13.54
C SER A 832 -26.65 12.27 14.22
N SER A 833 -27.73 11.62 13.79
CA SER A 833 -28.32 10.39 14.35
C SER A 833 -27.41 9.14 14.34
N SER A 834 -26.08 9.31 14.28
CA SER A 834 -25.05 8.33 13.95
C SER A 834 -24.01 8.11 15.06
N LEU A 835 -24.25 8.56 16.31
CA LEU A 835 -23.36 8.28 17.45
C LEU A 835 -23.21 6.78 17.76
N LEU A 836 -24.11 5.94 17.24
CA LEU A 836 -24.11 4.48 17.39
C LEU A 836 -23.13 3.77 16.45
N GLU A 837 -22.54 4.44 15.44
CA GLU A 837 -21.69 3.83 14.41
C GLU A 837 -20.44 4.69 14.12
N VAL A 838 -19.77 5.20 15.15
CA VAL A 838 -18.55 6.01 14.92
C VAL A 838 -17.34 5.09 14.70
N SER A 839 -16.89 5.00 13.45
CA SER A 839 -15.67 4.28 13.06
C SER A 839 -14.45 4.81 13.83
N LEU A 840 -13.62 3.88 14.31
CA LEU A 840 -12.38 4.20 15.01
C LEU A 840 -11.21 4.13 14.06
N LYS A 841 -10.37 5.16 14.10
CA LYS A 841 -9.13 5.18 13.33
C LYS A 841 -7.92 5.16 14.24
N PRO A 842 -6.92 4.31 13.95
CA PRO A 842 -5.64 4.31 14.64
C PRO A 842 -4.73 5.41 14.10
N LEU A 843 -5.21 6.66 14.13
CA LEU A 843 -4.43 7.84 13.76
C LEU A 843 -4.09 8.62 15.02
N CYS A 844 -2.93 9.26 15.04
CA CYS A 844 -2.54 10.14 16.14
C CYS A 844 -3.38 11.42 16.11
N PRO A 845 -4.04 11.85 17.20
CA PRO A 845 -4.86 13.07 17.21
C PRO A 845 -4.06 14.37 16.99
N PHE A 846 -2.73 14.33 17.10
CA PHE A 846 -1.85 15.50 16.99
C PHE A 846 -1.07 15.59 15.68
N CYS A 847 -0.73 14.44 15.09
CA CYS A 847 0.05 14.40 13.85
C CYS A 847 -0.72 13.75 12.70
N GLY A 848 -1.88 13.12 12.94
CA GLY A 848 -2.67 12.41 11.94
C GLY A 848 -1.99 11.19 11.30
N ILE A 849 -0.74 10.86 11.64
CA ILE A 849 -0.01 9.67 11.18
C ILE A 849 -0.64 8.41 11.78
N LEU A 850 -0.65 7.34 10.97
CA LEU A 850 -1.02 5.99 11.39
C LEU A 850 -0.19 5.52 12.59
N LEU A 851 -0.87 5.22 13.68
CA LEU A 851 -0.27 4.65 14.87
C LEU A 851 0.19 3.23 14.59
N GLN A 852 1.37 2.89 15.08
CA GLN A 852 1.98 1.58 14.92
C GLN A 852 2.14 0.91 16.28
N ARG A 853 2.36 -0.40 16.28
CA ARG A 853 2.88 -1.08 17.45
C ARG A 853 4.36 -0.73 17.61
N LEU A 854 4.80 -0.45 18.84
CA LEU A 854 6.22 -0.24 19.13
C LEU A 854 6.95 -1.57 18.96
N GLN A 855 7.70 -1.73 17.87
CA GLN A 855 8.58 -2.87 17.66
C GLN A 855 9.96 -2.56 18.26
N PRO A 856 10.62 -3.54 18.92
CA PRO A 856 11.98 -3.36 19.42
C PRO A 856 12.99 -3.17 18.28
N ASP A 857 13.91 -2.23 18.43
CA ASP A 857 14.90 -1.93 17.39
C ASP A 857 15.93 -3.05 17.17
N PHE A 858 16.12 -3.97 18.13
CA PHE A 858 17.16 -5.01 18.08
C PHE A 858 16.92 -6.14 17.06
N LEU A 859 15.77 -6.18 16.38
CA LEU A 859 15.48 -7.17 15.35
C LEU A 859 15.81 -6.69 13.93
N LEU A 860 16.36 -5.47 13.82
CA LEU A 860 16.57 -4.77 12.56
C LEU A 860 18.04 -4.76 12.13
N SER A 861 18.95 -5.41 12.86
CA SER A 861 20.31 -5.61 12.41
C SER A 861 20.45 -6.94 11.66
N ALA A 862 20.79 -6.86 10.37
CA ALA A 862 21.28 -8.02 9.62
C ALA A 862 22.66 -8.49 10.10
N SER A 863 23.31 -7.72 10.98
CA SER A 863 24.51 -8.14 11.71
C SER A 863 24.10 -8.80 13.03
N PRO A 864 24.50 -10.05 13.32
CA PRO A 864 24.49 -10.54 14.69
C PRO A 864 25.34 -9.59 15.55
N ALA A 865 24.82 -9.22 16.72
CA ALA A 865 25.55 -8.44 17.72
C ALA A 865 26.81 -9.17 18.21
#